data_AF-A0A315W464-F1
#
_entry.id   AF-A0A315W464-F1
#
_cell.length_a   1.000
_cell.length_b   1.000
_cell.length_c   1.000
_cell.angle_alpha   90.00
_cell.angle_beta   90.00
_cell.angle_gamma   90.00
#
_symmetry.space_group_name_H-M   'P 1'
#
loop_
_entity.id
_entity.type
_entity.pdbx_description
1 polymer ?
#
loop_
_entity_poly.entity_id
_entity_poly.type
_entity_poly.pdbx_seq_one_letter_code
_entity_poly.pdbx_strand_id
1 'polypeptide(L)'
;MAIVDLFEWRWADIAAECERFLGPNGLGKDMKFLILVALFGLSLAQHNSQLKSGRTSIVHLFEWRWADIAAECERFLGPNGFGGVQISPPNEHIIVNNPWRPWWQRYQPISYNLCSRSGSEAELRDMITRCNNVGVRDCRLVGLLDLALEKEYVRGKVADFMNKLINMGVAGFRVDASKHMWPGDVDTIYRRLNNLNTKWFPSGARPFIFQEVIDLGGEAISAKEYFHLGRVTEFKYGAKLGTVFRKWNGEKLSFTKNWGEGWGFMPDGNAVVFVDNHDNQRGHGAGGASIVTFWDSRLHKMAVAYMLAHPYGQTRVMSSYRWNRNIVNGKDENDWIGPPSNGDGSTKPVPINPDQTCGDGWVCEHRWRQIKNMVIFRNVVNGQPHANWWDNQSNQVAFGRGNRGFIVFNNDDWALDVTLNTGLPGGTYCDVISGQKQGSGCTGKQIKVGSDGRAHFYISNTEEDPFIAIHADSKLSMKLFILITLFGLSLTQHNPHFKHGRTTIVHLFEWRWSDIAAECERFLAPKGFGGVQISPPNEHIVLDQPWRPWWQRYQPINYNLCSRSGSEEEFKDMIIRCNNVGVNIYVDAVINHMCGSGGGEGNHSSCESWFSASKKDFPSVPYSAWDFNVNKCRTNSGDIENYGDIFQVRDCHLVSLLDLNLEKDYVRGKVAEYMNKLIDLGVAGFRVDACKHMWPGDLENVYGRLQNLNTTWFPRDSKPFIYQEVIDLGGEAISYTEYVHLGRVTEFKYGAKLGKVFRKTWGEGWSFMSDGNAVVFVDNHDNQRGHGAGGSSIITFWDSRIYKMAVGYMLAHPYGVTRVMSSYRWNRNFVNGKDQNDWMGPPSNTNGSTKSVSVNPDQTCGDGWVCEHRWRQITNMVIFRNVVNGQPQTNWWDNQSNQVAFGRGDRGFIVFNNDDWTLNVTLNTGMSGGTYCDVISGQKEGNNCTGKQILVSDDGHAHFKISNLDEDPFEHGTVP
;
A
#
# COMPACT_ATOMS: atom_id res chain seq x y z
N MET A 1 -18.57 43.57 -22.42
CA MET A 1 -17.60 44.38 -23.18
C MET A 1 -17.71 45.83 -22.71
N ALA A 2 -16.61 46.53 -22.46
CA ALA A 2 -16.63 47.97 -22.17
C ALA A 2 -16.35 48.76 -23.46
N ILE A 3 -17.17 49.77 -23.78
CA ILE A 3 -17.06 50.61 -24.98
C ILE A 3 -16.76 52.05 -24.54
N VAL A 4 -15.75 52.68 -25.15
CA VAL A 4 -15.28 54.03 -24.79
C VAL A 4 -15.72 55.04 -25.85
N ASP A 5 -16.25 56.19 -25.43
CA ASP A 5 -16.56 57.30 -26.35
C ASP A 5 -15.29 57.95 -26.93
N LEU A 6 -15.26 58.18 -28.25
CA LEU A 6 -14.23 58.93 -28.99
C LEU A 6 -14.88 59.86 -30.05
N PHE A 7 -14.33 61.05 -30.30
CA PHE A 7 -14.87 62.08 -31.23
C PHE A 7 -14.48 61.91 -32.71
N GLU A 8 -15.34 62.39 -33.62
CA GLU A 8 -15.27 62.36 -35.11
C GLU A 8 -14.29 63.37 -35.75
N TRP A 9 -13.63 62.97 -36.86
CA TRP A 9 -12.98 63.89 -37.84
C TRP A 9 -13.49 63.64 -39.27
N ARG A 10 -13.63 64.73 -40.04
CA ARG A 10 -14.10 64.77 -41.46
C ARG A 10 -13.05 64.20 -42.43
N TRP A 11 -13.49 63.28 -43.29
CA TRP A 11 -12.76 62.45 -44.26
C TRP A 11 -12.16 63.16 -45.51
N ALA A 12 -11.83 64.46 -45.48
CA ALA A 12 -11.47 65.19 -46.71
C ALA A 12 -9.97 65.29 -47.04
N ASP A 13 -9.06 65.11 -46.09
CA ASP A 13 -7.65 65.50 -46.29
C ASP A 13 -6.66 64.33 -46.60
N ILE A 14 -7.11 63.08 -46.56
CA ILE A 14 -6.22 61.89 -46.76
C ILE A 14 -6.02 61.54 -48.25
N ALA A 15 -6.91 61.98 -49.14
CA ALA A 15 -6.83 61.63 -50.56
C ALA A 15 -5.70 62.36 -51.32
N ALA A 16 -5.16 63.47 -50.80
CA ALA A 16 -4.16 64.29 -51.49
C ALA A 16 -2.71 63.78 -51.33
N GLU A 17 -2.43 62.89 -50.36
CA GLU A 17 -1.07 62.38 -50.10
C GLU A 17 -0.75 61.04 -50.80
N CYS A 18 -1.77 60.30 -51.26
CA CYS A 18 -1.56 59.02 -51.94
C CYS A 18 -1.13 59.14 -53.42
N GLU A 19 -1.41 60.25 -54.13
CA GLU A 19 -0.97 60.43 -55.53
C GLU A 19 0.51 60.84 -55.66
N ARG A 20 1.18 61.25 -54.59
CA ARG A 20 2.61 61.62 -54.62
C ARG A 20 3.57 60.43 -54.57
N PHE A 21 3.10 59.24 -54.18
CA PHE A 21 3.99 58.09 -53.89
C PHE A 21 4.13 57.06 -55.04
N LEU A 22 3.39 57.20 -56.15
CA LEU A 22 3.43 56.23 -57.26
C LEU A 22 3.65 56.92 -58.61
N GLY A 23 4.90 57.32 -58.87
CA GLY A 23 5.38 57.68 -60.21
C GLY A 23 5.34 56.51 -61.22
N PRO A 24 5.48 56.76 -62.53
CA PRO A 24 4.84 55.96 -63.59
C PRO A 24 5.34 54.52 -63.81
N ASN A 25 6.34 54.02 -63.08
CA ASN A 25 7.00 52.75 -63.41
C ASN A 25 7.32 51.91 -62.17
N GLY A 26 6.31 51.26 -61.57
CA GLY A 26 6.55 50.21 -60.59
C GLY A 26 5.29 49.62 -59.98
N LEU A 27 4.97 48.38 -60.39
CA LEU A 27 4.15 47.32 -59.76
C LEU A 27 2.98 46.83 -60.62
N GLY A 28 3.03 45.53 -60.94
CA GLY A 28 2.14 44.80 -61.84
C GLY A 28 0.72 44.58 -61.33
N LYS A 29 -0.18 44.22 -62.26
CA LYS A 29 -1.65 44.13 -62.10
C LYS A 29 -2.14 43.34 -60.88
N ASP A 30 -1.37 42.38 -60.36
CA ASP A 30 -1.81 41.52 -59.24
C ASP A 30 -1.85 42.24 -57.89
N MET A 31 -1.06 43.31 -57.70
CA MET A 31 -1.03 44.01 -56.41
C MET A 31 -2.16 45.04 -56.26
N LYS A 32 -2.75 45.50 -57.37
CA LYS A 32 -3.94 46.38 -57.36
C LYS A 32 -5.24 45.62 -56.99
N PHE A 33 -5.30 44.31 -57.24
CA PHE A 33 -6.45 43.49 -56.85
C PHE A 33 -6.42 43.15 -55.34
N LEU A 34 -5.24 42.88 -54.79
CA LEU A 34 -5.07 42.59 -53.36
C LEU A 34 -5.39 43.78 -52.44
N ILE A 35 -5.08 45.01 -52.85
CA ILE A 35 -5.37 46.21 -52.06
C ILE A 35 -6.87 46.53 -52.05
N LEU A 36 -7.59 46.30 -53.16
CA LEU A 36 -9.04 46.50 -53.21
C LEU A 36 -9.82 45.46 -52.37
N VAL A 37 -9.34 44.20 -52.32
CA VAL A 37 -9.95 43.14 -51.50
C VAL A 37 -9.68 43.37 -50.01
N ALA A 38 -8.49 43.87 -49.64
CA ALA A 38 -8.18 44.20 -48.24
C ALA A 38 -9.02 45.37 -47.70
N LEU A 39 -9.26 46.41 -48.50
CA LEU A 39 -10.09 47.56 -48.10
C LEU A 39 -11.59 47.22 -48.00
N PHE A 40 -12.10 46.32 -48.85
CA PHE A 40 -13.48 45.82 -48.72
C PHE A 40 -13.67 44.92 -47.50
N GLY A 41 -12.69 44.08 -47.16
CA GLY A 41 -12.72 43.21 -45.97
C GLY A 41 -12.65 43.96 -44.63
N LEU A 42 -11.98 45.12 -44.58
CA LEU A 42 -11.88 45.95 -43.37
C LEU A 42 -13.17 46.71 -43.04
N SER A 43 -14.00 47.04 -44.05
CA SER A 43 -15.27 47.75 -43.81
C SER A 43 -16.38 46.86 -43.21
N LEU A 44 -16.36 45.56 -43.49
CA LEU A 44 -17.35 44.60 -42.99
C LEU A 44 -17.11 44.18 -41.53
N ALA A 45 -15.87 44.32 -41.02
CA ALA A 45 -15.52 43.97 -39.64
C ALA A 45 -15.97 45.03 -38.61
N GLN A 46 -16.08 46.30 -39.00
CA GLN A 46 -16.44 47.42 -38.12
C GLN A 46 -17.95 47.57 -37.87
N HIS A 47 -18.81 47.00 -38.73
CA HIS A 47 -20.27 47.06 -38.57
C HIS A 47 -20.86 45.91 -37.74
N ASN A 48 -20.06 44.90 -37.40
CA ASN A 48 -20.53 43.80 -36.57
C ASN A 48 -20.32 44.16 -35.10
N SER A 49 -21.42 44.38 -34.36
CA SER A 49 -21.33 44.60 -32.91
C SER A 49 -20.68 43.37 -32.29
N GLN A 50 -19.42 43.47 -31.84
CA GLN A 50 -18.64 42.38 -31.21
C GLN A 50 -19.18 42.02 -29.81
N LEU A 51 -20.49 42.16 -29.61
CA LEU A 51 -21.20 41.79 -28.39
C LEU A 51 -21.39 40.28 -28.34
N LYS A 52 -21.44 39.72 -27.14
CA LYS A 52 -21.62 38.28 -26.95
C LYS A 52 -22.98 37.83 -27.52
N SER A 53 -22.99 36.70 -28.23
CA SER A 53 -24.16 36.14 -28.90
C SER A 53 -25.41 36.11 -28.00
N GLY A 54 -26.53 36.61 -28.50
CA GLY A 54 -27.80 36.72 -27.76
C GLY A 54 -27.94 37.96 -26.87
N ARG A 55 -26.91 38.81 -26.75
CA ARG A 55 -26.94 40.05 -25.96
C ARG A 55 -26.71 41.27 -26.85
N THR A 56 -27.79 41.86 -27.37
CA THR A 56 -27.74 42.93 -28.38
C THR A 56 -27.72 44.34 -27.79
N SER A 57 -28.05 44.49 -26.51
CA SER A 57 -28.21 45.80 -25.87
C SER A 57 -26.96 46.20 -25.10
N ILE A 58 -26.52 47.44 -25.27
CA ILE A 58 -25.49 48.08 -24.43
C ILE A 58 -26.15 49.10 -23.50
N VAL A 59 -25.60 49.28 -22.31
CA VAL A 59 -26.02 50.33 -21.38
C VAL A 59 -24.94 51.40 -21.30
N HIS A 60 -25.32 52.68 -21.26
CA HIS A 60 -24.37 53.76 -21.03
C HIS A 60 -24.39 54.16 -19.55
N LEU A 61 -23.32 53.84 -18.81
CA LEU A 61 -23.12 54.27 -17.43
C LEU A 61 -22.28 55.55 -17.41
N PHE A 62 -22.94 56.65 -17.74
CA PHE A 62 -22.32 57.96 -17.92
C PHE A 62 -21.84 58.56 -16.59
N GLU A 63 -20.55 58.90 -16.49
CA GLU A 63 -19.86 59.52 -15.34
C GLU A 63 -19.72 58.65 -14.07
N TRP A 64 -20.03 57.35 -14.12
CA TRP A 64 -19.90 56.44 -12.96
C TRP A 64 -18.43 56.14 -12.62
N ARG A 65 -18.13 55.79 -11.35
CA ARG A 65 -16.79 55.33 -10.94
C ARG A 65 -16.52 53.91 -11.46
N TRP A 66 -15.27 53.59 -11.77
CA TRP A 66 -14.89 52.27 -12.31
C TRP A 66 -15.30 51.11 -11.40
N ALA A 67 -15.09 51.25 -10.08
CA ALA A 67 -15.47 50.23 -9.11
C ALA A 67 -17.00 49.99 -9.04
N ASP A 68 -17.81 51.04 -9.21
CA ASP A 68 -19.27 50.93 -9.20
C ASP A 68 -19.78 50.28 -10.50
N ILE A 69 -19.18 50.63 -11.64
CA ILE A 69 -19.46 49.97 -12.93
C ILE A 69 -19.12 48.47 -12.86
N ALA A 70 -17.99 48.10 -12.25
CA ALA A 70 -17.61 46.70 -12.08
C ALA A 70 -18.63 45.92 -11.23
N ALA A 71 -19.09 46.51 -10.12
CA ALA A 71 -20.11 45.91 -9.28
C ALA A 71 -21.47 45.79 -10.00
N GLU A 72 -21.84 46.79 -10.81
CA GLU A 72 -23.07 46.82 -11.59
C GLU A 72 -23.05 45.76 -12.70
N CYS A 73 -21.90 45.56 -13.34
CA CYS A 73 -21.68 44.45 -14.29
C CYS A 73 -21.97 43.09 -13.67
N GLU A 74 -21.49 42.84 -12.45
CA GLU A 74 -21.65 41.55 -11.77
C GLU A 74 -23.05 41.36 -11.19
N ARG A 75 -23.61 42.41 -10.58
CA ARG A 75 -24.85 42.30 -9.79
C ARG A 75 -26.12 42.49 -10.61
N PHE A 76 -26.06 43.24 -11.70
CA PHE A 76 -27.27 43.61 -12.45
C PHE A 76 -27.12 43.38 -13.95
N LEU A 77 -26.15 43.99 -14.61
CA LEU A 77 -26.08 44.01 -16.08
C LEU A 77 -25.77 42.62 -16.67
N GLY A 78 -24.82 41.91 -16.05
CA GLY A 78 -24.47 40.55 -16.39
C GLY A 78 -25.64 39.58 -16.32
N PRO A 79 -26.29 39.46 -15.15
CA PRO A 79 -27.49 38.64 -14.95
C PRO A 79 -28.68 39.00 -15.85
N ASN A 80 -28.85 40.28 -16.20
CA ASN A 80 -29.98 40.76 -17.03
C ASN A 80 -29.68 40.81 -18.54
N GLY A 81 -28.58 40.19 -19.00
CA GLY A 81 -28.36 39.96 -20.42
C GLY A 81 -27.85 41.17 -21.23
N PHE A 82 -27.30 42.20 -20.59
CA PHE A 82 -26.64 43.31 -21.30
C PHE A 82 -25.33 42.82 -21.96
N GLY A 83 -25.12 43.20 -23.22
CA GLY A 83 -23.98 42.76 -24.05
C GLY A 83 -22.72 43.62 -23.86
N GLY A 84 -22.91 44.87 -23.44
CA GLY A 84 -21.81 45.79 -23.18
C GLY A 84 -22.20 46.97 -22.30
N VAL A 85 -21.18 47.63 -21.76
CA VAL A 85 -21.30 48.87 -21.01
C VAL A 85 -20.50 49.94 -21.74
N GLN A 86 -21.16 51.01 -22.16
CA GLN A 86 -20.52 52.23 -22.62
C GLN A 86 -20.11 53.04 -21.38
N ILE A 87 -18.86 53.50 -21.37
CA ILE A 87 -18.26 54.27 -20.28
C ILE A 87 -17.77 55.62 -20.80
N SER A 88 -17.76 56.62 -19.92
CA SER A 88 -17.19 57.93 -20.22
C SER A 88 -15.69 57.84 -20.54
N PRO A 89 -15.11 58.81 -21.28
CA PRO A 89 -13.70 58.79 -21.66
C PRO A 89 -12.75 58.57 -20.45
N PRO A 90 -11.82 57.60 -20.52
CA PRO A 90 -10.89 57.28 -19.43
C PRO A 90 -9.65 58.18 -19.41
N ASN A 91 -9.46 58.99 -20.44
CA ASN A 91 -8.30 59.84 -20.63
C ASN A 91 -8.25 61.01 -19.63
N GLU A 92 -7.03 61.42 -19.33
CA GLU A 92 -6.75 62.69 -18.67
C GLU A 92 -7.28 63.84 -19.53
N HIS A 93 -8.01 64.76 -18.91
CA HIS A 93 -8.79 65.80 -19.60
C HIS A 93 -8.62 67.16 -18.93
N ILE A 94 -9.03 68.23 -19.63
CA ILE A 94 -8.91 69.57 -19.07
C ILE A 94 -9.72 69.69 -17.78
N ILE A 95 -9.23 70.50 -16.84
CA ILE A 95 -9.99 70.88 -15.65
C ILE A 95 -10.29 72.37 -15.78
N VAL A 96 -11.55 72.70 -16.05
CA VAL A 96 -12.00 74.10 -16.02
C VAL A 96 -12.18 74.55 -14.58
N ASN A 97 -11.72 75.77 -14.29
CA ASN A 97 -11.74 76.35 -12.95
C ASN A 97 -13.16 76.86 -12.60
N ASN A 98 -14.09 75.90 -12.52
CA ASN A 98 -15.49 76.08 -12.19
C ASN A 98 -15.85 75.05 -11.08
N PRO A 99 -16.42 75.47 -9.94
CA PRO A 99 -16.72 74.57 -8.82
C PRO A 99 -17.69 73.44 -9.18
N TRP A 100 -18.49 73.60 -10.23
CA TRP A 100 -19.48 72.61 -10.66
C TRP A 100 -18.96 71.58 -11.67
N ARG A 101 -17.72 71.75 -12.19
CA ARG A 101 -17.01 70.81 -13.08
C ARG A 101 -17.91 70.14 -14.14
N PRO A 102 -18.19 70.83 -15.26
CA PRO A 102 -19.14 70.38 -16.26
C PRO A 102 -18.69 69.08 -16.96
N TRP A 103 -19.63 68.20 -17.29
CA TRP A 103 -19.36 66.87 -17.86
C TRP A 103 -18.58 66.92 -19.19
N TRP A 104 -18.80 67.94 -20.03
CA TRP A 104 -18.16 68.05 -21.34
C TRP A 104 -16.64 68.24 -21.27
N GLN A 105 -16.10 68.69 -20.13
CA GLN A 105 -14.65 68.85 -19.95
C GLN A 105 -13.92 67.51 -20.15
N ARG A 106 -14.60 66.38 -19.88
CA ARG A 106 -14.10 65.01 -20.02
C ARG A 106 -13.91 64.57 -21.48
N TYR A 107 -14.57 65.25 -22.41
CA TYR A 107 -14.43 65.03 -23.85
C TYR A 107 -13.36 65.93 -24.48
N GLN A 108 -12.55 66.60 -23.64
CA GLN A 108 -11.42 67.42 -24.05
C GLN A 108 -10.13 66.83 -23.45
N PRO A 109 -9.62 65.72 -24.02
CA PRO A 109 -8.43 65.04 -23.51
C PRO A 109 -7.20 65.93 -23.66
N ILE A 110 -6.36 65.98 -22.62
CA ILE A 110 -5.07 66.68 -22.64
C ILE A 110 -3.89 65.72 -22.75
N SER A 111 -4.10 64.45 -22.39
CA SER A 111 -3.12 63.39 -22.57
C SER A 111 -3.81 62.04 -22.74
N TYR A 112 -3.04 61.01 -23.09
CA TYR A 112 -3.52 59.63 -23.17
C TYR A 112 -3.30 58.84 -21.87
N ASN A 113 -2.92 59.52 -20.77
CA ASN A 113 -2.86 58.87 -19.46
C ASN A 113 -4.27 58.44 -19.04
N LEU A 114 -4.41 57.19 -18.59
CA LEU A 114 -5.70 56.59 -18.21
C LEU A 114 -6.07 56.94 -16.76
N CYS A 115 -6.14 58.23 -16.47
CA CYS A 115 -6.53 58.76 -15.17
C CYS A 115 -7.67 59.77 -15.38
N SER A 116 -8.84 59.47 -14.82
CA SER A 116 -10.02 60.31 -14.98
C SER A 116 -10.75 60.48 -13.64
N ARG A 117 -11.80 61.29 -13.64
CA ARG A 117 -12.67 61.48 -12.47
C ARG A 117 -13.30 60.17 -11.97
N SER A 118 -13.42 59.15 -12.82
CA SER A 118 -14.01 57.85 -12.47
C SER A 118 -13.05 56.88 -11.77
N GLY A 119 -11.75 57.18 -11.72
CA GLY A 119 -10.74 56.35 -11.07
C GLY A 119 -9.43 56.24 -11.86
N SER A 120 -8.49 55.50 -11.28
CA SER A 120 -7.15 55.21 -11.80
C SER A 120 -7.16 54.15 -12.91
N GLU A 121 -6.03 54.01 -13.60
CA GLU A 121 -5.83 52.96 -14.62
C GLU A 121 -5.97 51.55 -14.04
N ALA A 122 -5.49 51.32 -12.81
CA ALA A 122 -5.61 50.02 -12.15
C ALA A 122 -7.07 49.65 -11.90
N GLU A 123 -7.89 50.61 -11.46
CA GLU A 123 -9.33 50.42 -11.25
C GLU A 123 -10.09 50.24 -12.57
N LEU A 124 -9.63 50.91 -13.65
CA LEU A 124 -10.19 50.70 -14.99
C LEU A 124 -9.91 49.28 -15.50
N ARG A 125 -8.68 48.76 -15.29
CA ARG A 125 -8.30 47.39 -15.68
C ARG A 125 -9.05 46.34 -14.85
N ASP A 126 -9.24 46.57 -13.56
CA ASP A 126 -10.06 45.71 -12.69
C ASP A 126 -11.51 45.65 -13.20
N MET A 127 -12.11 46.82 -13.47
CA MET A 127 -13.47 46.91 -13.98
C MET A 127 -13.63 46.17 -15.32
N ILE A 128 -12.74 46.40 -16.28
CA ILE A 128 -12.77 45.71 -17.58
C ILE A 128 -12.69 44.20 -17.40
N THR A 129 -11.79 43.73 -16.53
CA THR A 129 -11.59 42.30 -16.25
C THR A 129 -12.85 41.69 -15.66
N ARG A 130 -13.41 42.31 -14.62
CA ARG A 130 -14.62 41.84 -13.94
C ARG A 130 -15.84 41.83 -14.86
N CYS A 131 -16.09 42.91 -15.59
CA CYS A 131 -17.17 42.98 -16.57
C CYS A 131 -17.03 41.95 -17.72
N ASN A 132 -15.80 41.54 -18.08
CA ASN A 132 -15.58 40.52 -19.09
C ASN A 132 -15.72 39.08 -18.54
N ASN A 133 -15.33 38.86 -17.27
CA ASN A 133 -15.39 37.57 -16.57
C ASN A 133 -16.81 37.09 -16.31
N VAL A 134 -17.75 38.01 -16.07
CA VAL A 134 -19.20 37.73 -15.99
C VAL A 134 -19.64 36.84 -17.15
N GLY A 135 -19.29 37.16 -18.39
CA GLY A 135 -19.73 36.35 -19.52
C GLY A 135 -18.94 35.05 -19.75
N VAL A 136 -18.05 34.65 -18.84
CA VAL A 136 -17.42 33.31 -18.79
C VAL A 136 -18.14 32.42 -17.77
N ARG A 137 -18.69 33.00 -16.68
CA ARG A 137 -19.41 32.28 -15.61
C ARG A 137 -20.93 32.32 -15.74
N ASP A 138 -21.48 33.40 -16.30
CA ASP A 138 -22.92 33.67 -16.35
C ASP A 138 -23.49 33.53 -17.78
N CYS A 139 -22.71 32.96 -18.71
CA CYS A 139 -23.12 32.69 -20.08
C CYS A 139 -23.01 31.20 -20.38
N ARG A 140 -23.99 30.71 -21.16
CA ARG A 140 -24.07 29.32 -21.61
C ARG A 140 -22.78 28.86 -22.29
N LEU A 141 -22.13 27.86 -21.70
CA LEU A 141 -21.04 27.15 -22.37
C LEU A 141 -21.62 26.36 -23.55
N VAL A 142 -21.25 26.74 -24.78
CA VAL A 142 -21.71 26.09 -26.04
C VAL A 142 -23.24 25.87 -26.14
N GLY A 143 -24.03 26.74 -25.51
CA GLY A 143 -25.50 26.67 -25.52
C GLY A 143 -26.12 25.80 -24.41
N LEU A 144 -25.31 25.18 -23.54
CA LEU A 144 -25.77 24.41 -22.39
C LEU A 144 -26.45 25.31 -21.34
N LEU A 145 -27.45 24.78 -20.65
CA LEU A 145 -28.15 25.51 -19.59
C LEU A 145 -27.33 25.47 -18.31
N ASP A 146 -26.99 26.65 -17.78
CA ASP A 146 -26.26 26.77 -16.51
C ASP A 146 -27.21 26.64 -15.32
N LEU A 147 -26.75 25.95 -14.27
CA LEU A 147 -27.43 25.96 -12.98
C LEU A 147 -27.19 27.32 -12.30
N ALA A 148 -28.28 27.94 -11.84
CA ALA A 148 -28.26 29.17 -11.06
C ALA A 148 -27.71 28.92 -9.64
N LEU A 149 -26.40 28.68 -9.52
CA LEU A 149 -25.73 28.33 -8.27
C LEU A 149 -25.74 29.47 -7.24
N GLU A 150 -26.04 30.70 -7.65
CA GLU A 150 -26.28 31.81 -6.72
C GLU A 150 -27.54 31.61 -5.86
N LYS A 151 -28.47 30.76 -6.32
CA LYS A 151 -29.72 30.45 -5.62
C LYS A 151 -29.49 29.35 -4.58
N GLU A 152 -29.84 29.67 -3.34
CA GLU A 152 -29.73 28.76 -2.20
C GLU A 152 -30.39 27.39 -2.41
N TYR A 153 -31.60 27.39 -3.00
CA TYR A 153 -32.31 26.16 -3.33
C TYR A 153 -31.52 25.26 -4.29
N VAL A 154 -30.85 25.85 -5.29
CA VAL A 154 -30.08 25.10 -6.30
C VAL A 154 -28.85 24.47 -5.66
N ARG A 155 -28.07 25.22 -4.87
CA ARG A 155 -26.92 24.69 -4.11
C ARG A 155 -27.33 23.58 -3.15
N GLY A 156 -28.47 23.73 -2.47
CA GLY A 156 -29.05 22.69 -1.62
C GLY A 156 -29.29 21.39 -2.38
N LYS A 157 -29.94 21.46 -3.56
CA LYS A 157 -30.19 20.27 -4.40
C LYS A 157 -28.91 19.58 -4.89
N VAL A 158 -27.89 20.35 -5.25
CA VAL A 158 -26.59 19.79 -5.65
C VAL A 158 -25.91 19.09 -4.47
N ALA A 159 -25.88 19.72 -3.29
CA ALA A 159 -25.31 19.14 -2.08
C ALA A 159 -26.04 17.86 -1.64
N ASP A 160 -27.38 17.85 -1.67
CA ASP A 160 -28.20 16.68 -1.34
C ASP A 160 -27.86 15.48 -2.24
N PHE A 161 -27.70 15.73 -3.56
CA PHE A 161 -27.32 14.70 -4.51
C PHE A 161 -25.93 14.12 -4.21
N MET A 162 -24.94 14.98 -3.97
CA MET A 162 -23.59 14.55 -3.61
C MET A 162 -23.56 13.78 -2.28
N ASN A 163 -24.32 14.21 -1.28
CA ASN A 163 -24.45 13.52 0.00
C ASN A 163 -25.11 12.15 -0.12
N LYS A 164 -26.11 12.02 -1.01
CA LYS A 164 -26.70 10.72 -1.34
C LYS A 164 -25.64 9.75 -1.88
N LEU A 165 -24.73 10.21 -2.74
CA LEU A 165 -23.61 9.41 -3.27
C LEU A 165 -22.56 9.06 -2.21
N ILE A 166 -22.22 10.01 -1.32
CA ILE A 166 -21.32 9.76 -0.18
C ILE A 166 -21.89 8.65 0.71
N ASN A 167 -23.19 8.71 1.01
CA ASN A 167 -23.85 7.69 1.83
C ASN A 167 -23.82 6.30 1.18
N MET A 168 -23.80 6.23 -0.15
CA MET A 168 -23.62 4.99 -0.91
C MET A 168 -22.16 4.48 -0.94
N GLY A 169 -21.18 5.27 -0.49
CA GLY A 169 -19.76 4.89 -0.44
C GLY A 169 -18.87 5.55 -1.50
N VAL A 170 -19.35 6.57 -2.22
CA VAL A 170 -18.52 7.32 -3.17
C VAL A 170 -17.43 8.12 -2.41
N ALA A 171 -16.17 7.93 -2.81
CA ALA A 171 -15.00 8.47 -2.11
C ALA A 171 -14.66 9.94 -2.44
N GLY A 172 -15.21 10.48 -3.53
CA GLY A 172 -14.81 11.79 -4.04
C GLY A 172 -15.48 12.17 -5.36
N PHE A 173 -15.23 13.39 -5.82
CA PHE A 173 -15.88 13.99 -6.98
C PHE A 173 -14.90 14.77 -7.86
N ARG A 174 -15.02 14.56 -9.18
CA ARG A 174 -14.56 15.52 -10.20
C ARG A 174 -15.69 16.50 -10.46
N VAL A 175 -15.42 17.79 -10.41
CA VAL A 175 -16.37 18.82 -10.84
C VAL A 175 -15.96 19.36 -12.20
N ASP A 176 -16.77 19.04 -13.20
CA ASP A 176 -16.62 19.46 -14.59
C ASP A 176 -16.81 20.97 -14.75
N ALA A 177 -16.17 21.58 -15.76
CA ALA A 177 -16.40 22.97 -16.14
C ALA A 177 -16.35 23.99 -14.96
N SER A 178 -15.57 23.71 -13.90
CA SER A 178 -15.53 24.55 -12.69
C SER A 178 -15.08 25.98 -13.00
N LYS A 179 -14.31 26.18 -14.08
CA LYS A 179 -13.95 27.51 -14.62
C LYS A 179 -15.17 28.42 -14.84
N HIS A 180 -16.31 27.84 -15.18
CA HIS A 180 -17.57 28.54 -15.48
C HIS A 180 -18.48 28.68 -14.25
N MET A 181 -18.03 28.27 -13.07
CA MET A 181 -18.78 28.40 -11.82
C MET A 181 -18.09 29.43 -10.93
N TRP A 182 -18.85 30.12 -10.08
CA TRP A 182 -18.25 31.00 -9.08
C TRP A 182 -17.63 30.17 -7.94
N PRO A 183 -16.34 30.37 -7.59
CA PRO A 183 -15.69 29.62 -6.53
C PRO A 183 -16.43 29.66 -5.18
N GLY A 184 -17.03 30.81 -4.84
CA GLY A 184 -17.79 30.97 -3.59
C GLY A 184 -19.07 30.13 -3.53
N ASP A 185 -19.75 29.93 -4.67
CA ASP A 185 -20.93 29.06 -4.72
C ASP A 185 -20.55 27.58 -4.61
N VAL A 186 -19.43 27.21 -5.23
CA VAL A 186 -18.85 25.86 -5.14
C VAL A 186 -18.37 25.56 -3.71
N ASP A 187 -17.70 26.49 -3.04
CA ASP A 187 -17.32 26.41 -1.62
C ASP A 187 -18.54 26.14 -0.72
N THR A 188 -19.63 26.87 -0.97
CA THR A 188 -20.88 26.75 -0.22
C THR A 188 -21.48 25.35 -0.36
N ILE A 189 -21.37 24.72 -1.53
CA ILE A 189 -21.79 23.33 -1.74
C ILE A 189 -20.86 22.38 -0.98
N TYR A 190 -19.54 22.52 -1.11
CA TYR A 190 -18.58 21.60 -0.51
C TYR A 190 -18.60 21.58 1.02
N ARG A 191 -18.85 22.72 1.66
CA ARG A 191 -19.01 22.82 3.12
C ARG A 191 -20.22 22.07 3.66
N ARG A 192 -21.22 21.79 2.82
CA ARG A 192 -22.43 21.03 3.18
C ARG A 192 -22.29 19.53 2.98
N LEU A 193 -21.16 19.07 2.43
CA LEU A 193 -20.96 17.65 2.20
C LEU A 193 -20.77 16.91 3.53
N ASN A 194 -21.28 15.68 3.61
CA ASN A 194 -21.08 14.78 4.73
C ASN A 194 -19.62 14.30 4.79
N ASN A 195 -19.22 13.78 5.95
CA ASN A 195 -18.04 12.91 6.02
C ASN A 195 -18.33 11.59 5.28
N LEU A 196 -17.28 10.95 4.79
CA LEU A 196 -17.36 9.68 4.09
C LEU A 196 -17.92 8.58 5.00
N ASN A 197 -18.60 7.62 4.38
CA ASN A 197 -19.27 6.54 5.09
C ASN A 197 -18.27 5.65 5.85
N THR A 198 -18.46 5.51 7.17
CA THR A 198 -17.55 4.79 8.08
C THR A 198 -17.48 3.28 7.84
N LYS A 199 -18.36 2.73 7.00
CA LYS A 199 -18.29 1.34 6.54
C LYS A 199 -17.04 1.06 5.71
N TRP A 200 -16.54 2.05 4.95
CA TRP A 200 -15.40 1.88 4.06
C TRP A 200 -14.25 2.85 4.35
N PHE A 201 -14.51 3.94 5.08
CA PHE A 201 -13.53 5.00 5.34
C PHE A 201 -13.38 5.26 6.85
N PRO A 202 -12.23 5.79 7.32
CA PRO A 202 -12.06 6.20 8.72
C PRO A 202 -13.09 7.26 9.15
N SER A 203 -13.46 7.25 10.43
CA SER A 203 -14.33 8.30 10.99
C SER A 203 -13.73 9.69 10.79
N GLY A 204 -14.56 10.64 10.34
CA GLY A 204 -14.13 12.02 10.07
C GLY A 204 -13.49 12.24 8.68
N ALA A 205 -13.33 11.21 7.85
CA ALA A 205 -12.77 11.36 6.51
C ALA A 205 -13.66 12.24 5.60
N ARG A 206 -13.05 13.10 4.79
CA ARG A 206 -13.72 14.00 3.84
C ARG A 206 -13.61 13.48 2.40
N PRO A 207 -14.59 13.74 1.52
CA PRO A 207 -14.51 13.34 0.11
C PRO A 207 -13.33 14.01 -0.61
N PHE A 208 -12.65 13.27 -1.49
CA PHE A 208 -11.59 13.82 -2.35
C PHE A 208 -12.21 14.66 -3.48
N ILE A 209 -11.87 15.94 -3.56
CA ILE A 209 -12.41 16.86 -4.55
C ILE A 209 -11.32 17.31 -5.51
N PHE A 210 -11.61 17.24 -6.81
CA PHE A 210 -10.81 17.93 -7.82
C PHE A 210 -11.67 18.56 -8.92
N GLN A 211 -11.17 19.64 -9.48
CA GLN A 211 -11.95 20.57 -10.29
C GLN A 211 -11.32 20.75 -11.66
N GLU A 212 -12.16 20.83 -12.68
CA GLU A 212 -11.70 21.20 -14.01
C GLU A 212 -11.63 22.71 -14.18
N VAL A 213 -10.41 23.24 -14.24
CA VAL A 213 -10.16 24.65 -14.58
C VAL A 213 -9.08 24.71 -15.65
N ILE A 214 -9.48 25.07 -16.87
CA ILE A 214 -8.55 25.22 -18.00
C ILE A 214 -7.82 26.57 -17.87
N ASP A 215 -6.56 26.52 -17.46
CA ASP A 215 -5.65 27.67 -17.33
C ASP A 215 -4.28 27.33 -17.95
N LEU A 216 -4.07 27.73 -19.21
CA LEU A 216 -2.79 27.58 -19.91
C LEU A 216 -1.85 28.78 -19.71
N GLY A 217 -2.25 29.79 -18.93
CA GLY A 217 -1.60 31.09 -18.81
C GLY A 217 -2.20 32.12 -19.77
N GLY A 218 -2.53 33.31 -19.25
CA GLY A 218 -3.14 34.41 -20.02
C GLY A 218 -4.67 34.37 -20.10
N GLU A 219 -5.30 33.40 -19.46
CA GLU A 219 -6.76 33.28 -19.32
C GLU A 219 -7.31 34.30 -18.31
N ALA A 220 -8.55 34.76 -18.51
CA ALA A 220 -9.19 35.74 -17.64
C ALA A 220 -9.61 35.17 -16.26
N ILE A 221 -9.71 33.83 -16.17
CA ILE A 221 -9.96 33.07 -14.94
C ILE A 221 -8.75 32.16 -14.70
N SER A 222 -8.21 32.19 -13.48
CA SER A 222 -7.03 31.39 -13.11
C SER A 222 -7.37 30.18 -12.23
N ALA A 223 -6.61 29.10 -12.39
CA ALA A 223 -6.67 27.93 -11.52
C ALA A 223 -6.46 28.25 -10.03
N LYS A 224 -5.68 29.29 -9.72
CA LYS A 224 -5.37 29.71 -8.34
C LYS A 224 -6.62 30.10 -7.54
N GLU A 225 -7.67 30.57 -8.21
CA GLU A 225 -8.94 30.92 -7.57
C GLU A 225 -9.62 29.71 -6.91
N TYR A 226 -9.23 28.47 -7.26
CA TYR A 226 -9.89 27.23 -6.84
C TYR A 226 -9.05 26.34 -5.92
N PHE A 227 -7.79 26.70 -5.61
CA PHE A 227 -6.88 25.86 -4.81
C PHE A 227 -7.39 25.58 -3.39
N HIS A 228 -8.12 26.53 -2.80
CA HIS A 228 -8.68 26.38 -1.46
C HIS A 228 -9.87 25.40 -1.40
N LEU A 229 -10.41 24.99 -2.54
CA LEU A 229 -11.59 24.12 -2.65
C LEU A 229 -11.23 22.64 -2.86
N GLY A 230 -9.98 22.35 -3.23
CA GLY A 230 -9.51 21.02 -3.58
C GLY A 230 -8.43 21.09 -4.66
N ARG A 231 -8.10 19.94 -5.26
CA ARG A 231 -7.13 19.91 -6.36
C ARG A 231 -7.73 20.44 -7.66
N VAL A 232 -6.87 20.82 -8.60
CA VAL A 232 -7.24 21.34 -9.92
C VAL A 232 -6.51 20.55 -11.00
N THR A 233 -7.17 20.31 -12.13
CA THR A 233 -6.58 19.70 -13.32
C THR A 233 -5.46 20.57 -13.91
N GLU A 234 -4.24 20.03 -14.02
CA GLU A 234 -3.08 20.74 -14.59
C GLU A 234 -2.96 20.47 -16.09
N PHE A 235 -3.68 21.25 -16.91
CA PHE A 235 -3.71 21.10 -18.37
C PHE A 235 -2.37 21.37 -19.06
N LYS A 236 -1.48 22.15 -18.45
CA LYS A 236 -0.14 22.38 -19.02
C LYS A 236 0.70 21.11 -19.00
N TYR A 237 0.43 20.18 -18.08
CA TYR A 237 1.20 18.95 -17.94
C TYR A 237 1.19 18.12 -19.23
N GLY A 238 0.01 17.67 -19.68
CA GLY A 238 -0.14 16.88 -20.89
C GLY A 238 0.30 17.63 -22.15
N ALA A 239 -0.03 18.93 -22.24
CA ALA A 239 0.31 19.78 -23.38
C ALA A 239 1.82 19.91 -23.57
N LYS A 240 2.57 20.24 -22.50
CA LYS A 240 4.02 20.38 -22.55
C LYS A 240 4.73 19.05 -22.70
N LEU A 241 4.25 18.00 -22.02
CA LEU A 241 4.83 16.67 -22.11
C LEU A 241 4.69 16.13 -23.54
N GLY A 242 3.54 16.36 -24.18
CA GLY A 242 3.32 16.01 -25.57
C GLY A 242 4.27 16.73 -26.53
N THR A 243 4.49 18.04 -26.35
CA THR A 243 5.50 18.79 -27.12
C THR A 243 6.90 18.20 -26.99
N VAL A 244 7.30 17.82 -25.77
CA VAL A 244 8.60 17.18 -25.48
C VAL A 244 8.70 15.82 -26.19
N PHE A 245 7.72 14.92 -26.02
CA PHE A 245 7.77 13.58 -26.63
C PHE A 245 7.66 13.62 -28.16
N ARG A 246 6.95 14.60 -28.72
CA ARG A 246 6.88 14.82 -30.18
C ARG A 246 8.11 15.55 -30.74
N LYS A 247 9.05 15.99 -29.88
CA LYS A 247 10.25 16.77 -30.22
C LYS A 247 9.92 18.08 -30.96
N TRP A 248 8.77 18.67 -30.65
CA TRP A 248 8.30 19.90 -31.28
C TRP A 248 9.00 21.13 -30.72
N ASN A 249 9.15 22.17 -31.55
CA ASN A 249 9.73 23.45 -31.15
C ASN A 249 11.13 23.37 -30.51
N GLY A 250 11.88 22.31 -30.79
CA GLY A 250 13.20 22.08 -30.19
C GLY A 250 13.18 21.63 -28.71
N GLU A 251 12.01 21.32 -28.16
CA GLU A 251 11.87 20.77 -26.81
C GLU A 251 12.45 19.36 -26.70
N LYS A 252 13.10 19.07 -25.57
CA LYS A 252 13.86 17.83 -25.34
C LYS A 252 13.56 17.23 -23.99
N LEU A 253 13.67 15.90 -23.88
CA LEU A 253 13.52 15.22 -22.59
C LEU A 253 14.56 15.69 -21.56
N SER A 254 15.79 16.04 -21.97
CA SER A 254 16.83 16.56 -21.06
C SER A 254 16.42 17.83 -20.31
N PHE A 255 15.49 18.63 -20.83
CA PHE A 255 15.01 19.85 -20.18
C PHE A 255 14.08 19.56 -18.98
N THR A 256 13.63 18.30 -18.84
CA THR A 256 12.65 17.92 -17.82
C THR A 256 13.26 17.59 -16.45
N LYS A 257 14.54 17.91 -16.22
CA LYS A 257 15.22 17.69 -14.92
C LYS A 257 14.49 18.35 -13.73
N ASN A 258 13.88 19.52 -13.96
CA ASN A 258 13.08 20.27 -12.99
C ASN A 258 11.57 20.23 -13.31
N TRP A 259 11.10 19.16 -13.94
CA TRP A 259 9.69 18.96 -14.30
C TRP A 259 8.75 19.11 -13.10
N GLY A 260 7.62 19.80 -13.27
CA GLY A 260 6.76 20.22 -12.16
C GLY A 260 6.66 21.74 -12.07
N GLU A 261 6.72 22.29 -10.85
CA GLU A 261 6.65 23.73 -10.59
C GLU A 261 7.69 24.55 -11.38
N GLY A 262 8.89 24.00 -11.60
CA GLY A 262 9.94 24.62 -12.41
C GLY A 262 9.58 24.88 -13.88
N TRP A 263 8.54 24.21 -14.38
CA TRP A 263 8.00 24.38 -15.74
C TRP A 263 6.80 25.34 -15.78
N GLY A 264 6.53 26.04 -14.67
CA GLY A 264 5.41 26.95 -14.50
C GLY A 264 4.09 26.24 -14.21
N PHE A 265 4.14 24.99 -13.74
CA PHE A 265 2.95 24.27 -13.27
C PHE A 265 2.55 24.76 -11.87
N MET A 266 1.31 24.45 -11.46
CA MET A 266 0.83 24.78 -10.13
C MET A 266 1.58 24.02 -9.02
N PRO A 267 1.47 24.43 -7.75
CA PRO A 267 2.09 23.69 -6.65
C PRO A 267 1.66 22.22 -6.62
N ASP A 268 2.60 21.32 -6.30
CA ASP A 268 2.40 19.86 -6.34
C ASP A 268 1.12 19.39 -5.61
N GLY A 269 0.91 19.91 -4.40
CA GLY A 269 -0.25 19.57 -3.56
C GLY A 269 -1.60 19.92 -4.17
N ASN A 270 -1.64 20.82 -5.16
CA ASN A 270 -2.87 21.30 -5.80
C ASN A 270 -3.15 20.58 -7.13
N ALA A 271 -2.20 19.84 -7.70
CA ALA A 271 -2.34 19.32 -9.07
C ALA A 271 -2.99 17.93 -9.14
N VAL A 272 -3.93 17.77 -10.07
CA VAL A 272 -4.25 16.48 -10.70
C VAL A 272 -3.68 16.49 -12.12
N VAL A 273 -2.77 15.57 -12.41
CA VAL A 273 -2.06 15.49 -13.69
C VAL A 273 -2.53 14.29 -14.52
N PHE A 274 -2.56 14.48 -15.83
CA PHE A 274 -2.91 13.47 -16.81
C PHE A 274 -2.19 13.77 -18.12
N VAL A 275 -1.98 12.74 -18.95
CA VAL A 275 -1.44 12.91 -20.30
C VAL A 275 -2.55 13.34 -21.25
N ASP A 276 -3.73 12.74 -21.13
CA ASP A 276 -4.91 13.02 -21.93
C ASP A 276 -6.22 12.88 -21.13
N ASN A 277 -7.33 13.26 -21.76
CA ASN A 277 -8.68 13.18 -21.21
C ASN A 277 -9.71 12.92 -22.33
N HIS A 278 -10.99 12.86 -21.95
CA HIS A 278 -12.07 12.58 -22.89
C HIS A 278 -12.21 13.65 -23.98
N ASP A 279 -11.92 14.91 -23.70
CA ASP A 279 -11.96 15.96 -24.72
C ASP A 279 -10.79 15.85 -25.69
N ASN A 280 -9.57 15.71 -25.17
CA ASN A 280 -8.34 15.71 -25.96
C ASN A 280 -8.25 14.53 -26.92
N GLN A 281 -8.76 13.35 -26.53
CA GLN A 281 -8.79 12.19 -27.45
C GLN A 281 -9.71 12.41 -28.67
N ARG A 282 -10.64 13.37 -28.59
CA ARG A 282 -11.56 13.78 -29.67
C ARG A 282 -11.09 15.05 -30.40
N GLY A 283 -9.91 15.58 -30.06
CA GLY A 283 -9.40 16.82 -30.63
C GLY A 283 -9.99 18.10 -30.02
N HIS A 284 -10.69 17.98 -28.89
CA HIS A 284 -11.21 19.10 -28.11
C HIS A 284 -10.30 19.44 -26.90
N GLY A 285 -10.64 20.53 -26.19
CA GLY A 285 -9.97 20.90 -24.95
C GLY A 285 -8.59 21.55 -25.13
N ALA A 286 -7.91 21.78 -24.01
CA ALA A 286 -6.60 22.43 -23.98
C ALA A 286 -5.46 21.52 -24.47
N GLY A 287 -4.43 22.12 -25.07
CA GLY A 287 -3.23 21.44 -25.57
C GLY A 287 -3.29 21.03 -27.05
N GLY A 288 -4.49 20.86 -27.62
CA GLY A 288 -4.67 20.61 -29.05
C GLY A 288 -3.84 19.42 -29.57
N ALA A 289 -3.22 19.59 -30.74
CA ALA A 289 -2.47 18.53 -31.42
C ALA A 289 -1.20 18.07 -30.67
N SER A 290 -0.72 18.80 -29.67
CA SER A 290 0.46 18.37 -28.91
C SER A 290 0.16 17.16 -28.02
N ILE A 291 -1.10 16.99 -27.59
CA ILE A 291 -1.51 15.89 -26.70
C ILE A 291 -1.25 14.53 -27.36
N VAL A 292 -0.71 13.61 -26.57
CA VAL A 292 -0.40 12.25 -27.00
C VAL A 292 -1.48 11.31 -26.48
N THR A 293 -2.18 10.62 -27.39
CA THR A 293 -3.36 9.80 -27.08
C THR A 293 -3.14 8.35 -27.48
N PHE A 294 -4.09 7.45 -27.18
CA PHE A 294 -3.99 6.04 -27.58
C PHE A 294 -3.84 5.81 -29.09
N TRP A 295 -4.19 6.81 -29.92
CA TRP A 295 -3.96 6.78 -31.37
C TRP A 295 -2.46 6.77 -31.73
N ASP A 296 -1.62 7.36 -30.89
CA ASP A 296 -0.16 7.36 -30.96
C ASP A 296 0.41 6.43 -29.88
N SER A 297 -0.02 5.16 -29.89
CA SER A 297 0.17 4.20 -28.79
C SER A 297 1.60 4.14 -28.24
N ARG A 298 2.62 4.18 -29.12
CA ARG A 298 4.04 4.20 -28.75
C ARG A 298 4.40 5.39 -27.86
N LEU A 299 4.14 6.61 -28.33
CA LEU A 299 4.44 7.83 -27.56
C LEU A 299 3.56 7.91 -26.31
N HIS A 300 2.30 7.43 -26.39
CA HIS A 300 1.37 7.50 -25.28
C HIS A 300 1.83 6.65 -24.09
N LYS A 301 2.27 5.41 -24.34
CA LYS A 301 2.85 4.55 -23.30
C LYS A 301 4.05 5.21 -22.63
N MET A 302 4.94 5.85 -23.40
CA MET A 302 6.11 6.55 -22.85
C MET A 302 5.71 7.77 -22.00
N ALA A 303 4.79 8.60 -22.48
CA ALA A 303 4.33 9.79 -21.75
C ALA A 303 3.60 9.42 -20.45
N VAL A 304 2.75 8.39 -20.48
CA VAL A 304 2.06 7.88 -19.27
C VAL A 304 3.06 7.25 -18.30
N ALA A 305 4.05 6.51 -18.80
CA ALA A 305 5.12 5.97 -17.95
C ALA A 305 5.95 7.08 -17.28
N TYR A 306 6.30 8.13 -18.02
CA TYR A 306 7.01 9.29 -17.46
C TYR A 306 6.19 9.95 -16.34
N MET A 307 4.91 10.18 -16.58
CA MET A 307 3.98 10.71 -15.57
C MET A 307 3.87 9.83 -14.32
N LEU A 308 3.80 8.51 -14.49
CA LEU A 308 3.69 7.58 -13.38
C LEU A 308 5.01 7.48 -12.58
N ALA A 309 6.16 7.57 -13.25
CA ALA A 309 7.47 7.53 -12.63
C ALA A 309 7.84 8.82 -11.86
N HIS A 310 7.40 9.99 -12.35
CA HIS A 310 7.70 11.29 -11.74
C HIS A 310 6.86 11.54 -10.47
N PRO A 311 7.41 12.16 -9.40
CA PRO A 311 6.68 12.37 -8.14
C PRO A 311 5.57 13.43 -8.21
N TYR A 312 5.61 14.34 -9.18
CA TYR A 312 4.72 15.51 -9.24
C TYR A 312 3.25 15.16 -9.48
N GLY A 313 2.37 15.72 -8.65
CA GLY A 313 0.92 15.73 -8.77
C GLY A 313 0.23 14.40 -8.47
N GLN A 314 -1.09 14.45 -8.29
CA GLN A 314 -1.93 13.25 -8.25
C GLN A 314 -2.21 12.80 -9.68
N THR A 315 -1.79 11.59 -10.04
CA THR A 315 -1.91 11.10 -11.43
C THR A 315 -3.27 10.48 -11.70
N ARG A 316 -3.75 10.64 -12.94
CA ARG A 316 -4.94 9.98 -13.49
C ARG A 316 -4.61 9.34 -14.84
N VAL A 317 -4.96 8.06 -14.98
CA VAL A 317 -4.89 7.31 -16.24
C VAL A 317 -6.29 7.24 -16.85
N MET A 318 -6.39 7.47 -18.15
CA MET A 318 -7.65 7.37 -18.90
C MET A 318 -7.82 5.97 -19.50
N SER A 319 -9.06 5.55 -19.72
CA SER A 319 -9.37 4.51 -20.71
C SER A 319 -10.61 4.86 -21.52
N SER A 320 -10.68 4.33 -22.74
CA SER A 320 -11.53 4.90 -23.79
C SER A 320 -12.20 3.85 -24.68
N TYR A 321 -12.56 4.23 -25.91
CA TYR A 321 -13.12 3.38 -26.95
C TYR A 321 -12.72 3.91 -28.33
N ARG A 322 -12.78 3.05 -29.35
CA ARG A 322 -12.52 3.38 -30.76
C ARG A 322 -13.80 3.77 -31.47
N TRP A 323 -13.63 4.69 -32.43
CA TRP A 323 -14.61 5.02 -33.45
C TRP A 323 -13.88 5.15 -34.80
N ASN A 324 -14.64 5.11 -35.89
CA ASN A 324 -14.08 5.30 -37.23
C ASN A 324 -13.82 6.80 -37.43
N ARG A 325 -12.56 7.23 -37.29
CA ARG A 325 -12.17 8.63 -37.51
C ARG A 325 -12.33 9.02 -38.98
N ASN A 326 -12.84 10.22 -39.24
CA ASN A 326 -12.89 10.83 -40.57
C ASN A 326 -12.10 12.15 -40.52
N ILE A 327 -10.83 12.10 -40.91
CA ILE A 327 -9.95 13.28 -40.83
C ILE A 327 -10.10 14.13 -42.09
N VAL A 328 -10.70 15.30 -41.94
CA VAL A 328 -10.84 16.33 -42.99
C VAL A 328 -10.13 17.59 -42.50
N ASN A 329 -9.16 18.10 -43.29
CA ASN A 329 -8.36 19.28 -42.95
C ASN A 329 -7.69 19.23 -41.55
N GLY A 330 -7.26 18.04 -41.11
CA GLY A 330 -6.60 17.86 -39.82
C GLY A 330 -7.54 17.79 -38.60
N LYS A 331 -8.86 17.82 -38.82
CA LYS A 331 -9.88 17.61 -37.77
C LYS A 331 -10.64 16.30 -38.02
N ASP A 332 -10.98 15.59 -36.95
CA ASP A 332 -11.91 14.46 -37.03
C ASP A 332 -13.36 14.96 -37.07
N GLU A 333 -14.08 14.72 -38.18
CA GLU A 333 -15.50 15.05 -38.30
C GLU A 333 -16.41 14.06 -37.53
N ASN A 334 -15.84 12.95 -37.06
CA ASN A 334 -16.54 11.92 -36.28
C ASN A 334 -16.23 12.00 -34.77
N ASP A 335 -15.77 13.16 -34.29
CA ASP A 335 -15.41 13.43 -32.89
C ASP A 335 -16.59 13.29 -31.88
N TRP A 336 -17.82 13.26 -32.38
CA TRP A 336 -19.08 13.17 -31.63
C TRP A 336 -19.55 11.73 -31.32
N ILE A 337 -18.90 10.69 -31.85
CA ILE A 337 -19.38 9.31 -31.73
C ILE A 337 -19.30 8.80 -30.28
N GLY A 338 -20.42 8.26 -29.78
CA GLY A 338 -20.57 7.68 -28.43
C GLY A 338 -19.90 6.32 -28.25
N PRO A 339 -19.94 5.74 -27.02
CA PRO A 339 -19.32 4.44 -26.74
C PRO A 339 -20.03 3.29 -27.48
N PRO A 340 -19.41 2.09 -27.56
CA PRO A 340 -20.07 0.89 -28.06
C PRO A 340 -21.43 0.69 -27.39
N SER A 341 -22.49 0.62 -28.19
CA SER A 341 -23.88 0.63 -27.71
C SER A 341 -24.74 -0.44 -28.40
N ASN A 342 -25.75 -0.95 -27.70
CA ASN A 342 -26.78 -1.83 -28.26
C ASN A 342 -27.71 -1.05 -29.20
N GLY A 343 -28.56 -1.76 -29.95
CA GLY A 343 -29.52 -1.12 -30.85
C GLY A 343 -30.54 -0.20 -30.17
N ASP A 344 -30.71 -0.33 -28.85
CA ASP A 344 -31.57 0.53 -28.02
C ASP A 344 -30.85 1.76 -27.42
N GLY A 345 -29.56 1.93 -27.70
CA GLY A 345 -28.73 3.02 -27.17
C GLY A 345 -28.13 2.77 -25.79
N SER A 346 -28.41 1.64 -25.14
CA SER A 346 -27.72 1.27 -23.91
C SER A 346 -26.24 0.95 -24.18
N THR A 347 -25.35 1.34 -23.26
CA THR A 347 -23.91 1.05 -23.39
C THR A 347 -23.66 -0.45 -23.29
N LYS A 348 -22.89 -0.99 -24.24
CA LYS A 348 -22.51 -2.40 -24.25
C LYS A 348 -21.58 -2.75 -23.07
N PRO A 349 -21.57 -4.02 -22.63
CA PRO A 349 -20.55 -4.49 -21.71
C PRO A 349 -19.14 -4.34 -22.31
N VAL A 350 -18.12 -4.31 -21.45
CA VAL A 350 -16.71 -4.26 -21.86
C VAL A 350 -16.16 -5.69 -21.89
N PRO A 351 -16.07 -6.36 -23.05
CA PRO A 351 -15.47 -7.68 -23.12
C PRO A 351 -13.96 -7.58 -22.89
N ILE A 352 -13.44 -8.44 -22.03
CA ILE A 352 -11.99 -8.57 -21.78
C ILE A 352 -11.47 -9.72 -22.63
N ASN A 353 -10.58 -9.41 -23.57
CA ASN A 353 -9.93 -10.40 -24.41
C ASN A 353 -8.93 -11.24 -23.58
N PRO A 354 -8.54 -12.44 -24.06
CA PRO A 354 -7.56 -13.29 -23.37
C PRO A 354 -6.22 -12.60 -23.08
N ASP A 355 -5.80 -11.66 -23.94
CA ASP A 355 -4.57 -10.87 -23.79
C ASP A 355 -4.72 -9.68 -22.81
N GLN A 356 -5.85 -9.60 -22.09
CA GLN A 356 -6.24 -8.51 -21.17
C GLN A 356 -6.58 -7.18 -21.85
N THR A 357 -6.53 -7.08 -23.18
CA THR A 357 -7.07 -5.92 -23.88
C THR A 357 -8.60 -5.97 -23.89
N CYS A 358 -9.24 -4.87 -24.29
CA CYS A 358 -10.69 -4.84 -24.41
C CYS A 358 -11.12 -5.08 -25.85
N GLY A 359 -12.22 -5.82 -26.03
CA GLY A 359 -12.84 -6.12 -27.31
C GLY A 359 -14.01 -5.20 -27.63
N ASP A 360 -14.72 -5.50 -28.73
CA ASP A 360 -15.94 -4.80 -29.17
C ASP A 360 -15.80 -3.27 -29.23
N GLY A 361 -14.64 -2.80 -29.71
CA GLY A 361 -14.34 -1.38 -29.87
C GLY A 361 -13.89 -0.65 -28.61
N TRP A 362 -13.92 -1.26 -27.42
CA TRP A 362 -13.40 -0.65 -26.20
C TRP A 362 -11.86 -0.57 -26.21
N VAL A 363 -11.30 0.49 -25.63
CA VAL A 363 -9.85 0.66 -25.43
C VAL A 363 -9.59 0.74 -23.93
N CYS A 364 -8.79 -0.20 -23.42
CA CYS A 364 -8.46 -0.25 -22.02
C CYS A 364 -6.98 0.03 -21.80
N GLU A 365 -6.59 1.29 -21.98
CA GLU A 365 -5.21 1.76 -21.78
C GLU A 365 -4.69 1.38 -20.38
N HIS A 366 -5.53 1.42 -19.35
CA HIS A 366 -5.17 0.97 -18.00
C HIS A 366 -4.76 -0.52 -17.92
N ARG A 367 -5.18 -1.34 -18.89
CA ARG A 367 -4.84 -2.76 -19.00
C ARG A 367 -3.63 -3.01 -19.89
N TRP A 368 -3.18 -2.01 -20.65
CA TRP A 368 -1.94 -2.13 -21.42
C TRP A 368 -0.81 -2.44 -20.45
N ARG A 369 -0.04 -3.48 -20.75
CA ARG A 369 0.98 -4.04 -19.85
C ARG A 369 1.89 -2.94 -19.30
N GLN A 370 2.38 -2.07 -20.17
CA GLN A 370 3.29 -0.97 -19.86
C GLN A 370 2.65 -0.02 -18.84
N ILE A 371 1.40 0.39 -19.04
CA ILE A 371 0.70 1.34 -18.16
C ILE A 371 0.35 0.67 -16.82
N LYS A 372 -0.27 -0.52 -16.85
CA LYS A 372 -0.57 -1.31 -15.64
C LYS A 372 0.68 -1.51 -14.78
N ASN A 373 1.79 -1.89 -15.40
CA ASN A 373 3.05 -2.13 -14.70
C ASN A 373 3.67 -0.84 -14.18
N MET A 374 3.47 0.29 -14.87
CA MET A 374 3.92 1.59 -14.35
C MET A 374 3.06 2.13 -13.21
N VAL A 375 1.79 1.72 -13.09
CA VAL A 375 1.00 1.97 -11.87
C VAL A 375 1.58 1.19 -10.69
N ILE A 376 1.96 -0.07 -10.92
CA ILE A 376 2.68 -0.88 -9.91
C ILE A 376 4.00 -0.21 -9.55
N PHE A 377 4.80 0.21 -10.52
CA PHE A 377 6.04 0.96 -10.31
C PHE A 377 5.79 2.18 -9.41
N ARG A 378 4.79 3.02 -9.74
CA ARG A 378 4.45 4.23 -8.95
C ARG A 378 4.13 3.89 -7.49
N ASN A 379 3.39 2.82 -7.24
CA ASN A 379 3.06 2.37 -5.89
C ASN A 379 4.31 1.87 -5.13
N VAL A 380 5.20 1.13 -5.80
CA VAL A 380 6.45 0.62 -5.22
C VAL A 380 7.40 1.75 -4.79
N VAL A 381 7.44 2.82 -5.58
CA VAL A 381 8.31 3.99 -5.36
C VAL A 381 7.64 5.15 -4.63
N ASN A 382 6.43 4.95 -4.10
CA ASN A 382 5.69 6.01 -3.42
C ASN A 382 6.50 6.61 -2.26
N GLY A 383 6.47 7.93 -2.11
CA GLY A 383 7.25 8.68 -1.11
C GLY A 383 8.76 8.80 -1.39
N GLN A 384 9.30 8.17 -2.44
CA GLN A 384 10.73 8.24 -2.75
C GLN A 384 11.10 9.52 -3.49
N PRO A 385 12.28 10.13 -3.23
CA PRO A 385 12.71 11.35 -3.90
C PRO A 385 13.03 11.11 -5.38
N HIS A 386 12.94 12.17 -6.20
CA HIS A 386 13.49 12.18 -7.55
C HIS A 386 15.03 12.25 -7.44
N ALA A 387 15.71 11.20 -7.90
CA ALA A 387 17.15 11.01 -7.67
C ALA A 387 17.85 10.44 -8.93
N ASN A 388 19.18 10.34 -8.89
CA ASN A 388 19.98 9.66 -9.92
C ASN A 388 19.68 10.11 -11.36
N TRP A 389 19.45 11.41 -11.55
CA TRP A 389 19.17 11.98 -12.86
C TRP A 389 20.38 11.82 -13.80
N TRP A 390 20.12 11.37 -15.01
CA TRP A 390 21.05 11.35 -16.14
C TRP A 390 20.34 11.76 -17.42
N ASP A 391 21.04 12.49 -18.28
CA ASP A 391 20.58 12.82 -19.62
C ASP A 391 21.78 12.93 -20.58
N ASN A 392 21.51 12.80 -21.87
CA ASN A 392 22.50 12.96 -22.93
C ASN A 392 22.47 14.36 -23.58
N GLN A 393 21.88 15.37 -22.91
CA GLN A 393 21.60 16.70 -23.47
C GLN A 393 20.65 16.70 -24.69
N SER A 394 19.99 15.57 -24.97
CA SER A 394 19.01 15.35 -26.04
C SER A 394 17.76 14.64 -25.52
N ASN A 395 17.26 13.60 -26.21
CA ASN A 395 16.02 12.90 -25.90
C ASN A 395 16.25 11.52 -25.26
N GLN A 396 17.38 11.33 -24.58
CA GLN A 396 17.60 10.20 -23.69
C GLN A 396 17.75 10.71 -22.26
N VAL A 397 16.91 10.17 -21.37
CA VAL A 397 16.92 10.53 -19.94
C VAL A 397 16.71 9.30 -19.08
N ALA A 398 17.27 9.34 -17.88
CA ALA A 398 17.05 8.34 -16.86
C ALA A 398 16.97 9.00 -15.48
N PHE A 399 16.20 8.42 -14.60
CA PHE A 399 16.17 8.83 -13.21
C PHE A 399 15.71 7.71 -12.29
N GLY A 400 16.14 7.80 -11.04
CA GLY A 400 15.74 6.95 -9.95
C GLY A 400 14.64 7.56 -9.08
N ARG A 401 13.97 6.68 -8.35
CA ARG A 401 13.08 7.02 -7.24
C ARG A 401 13.63 6.36 -5.98
N GLY A 402 14.52 7.08 -5.30
CA GLY A 402 15.32 6.57 -4.19
C GLY A 402 16.06 5.27 -4.57
N ASN A 403 15.98 4.27 -3.71
CA ASN A 403 16.53 2.92 -3.94
C ASN A 403 15.46 1.88 -4.33
N ARG A 404 14.30 2.34 -4.83
CA ARG A 404 13.11 1.48 -5.04
C ARG A 404 12.73 1.32 -6.51
N GLY A 405 13.11 2.24 -7.38
CA GLY A 405 12.85 2.13 -8.82
C GLY A 405 13.76 3.00 -9.67
N PHE A 406 13.95 2.58 -10.91
CA PHE A 406 14.77 3.27 -11.90
C PHE A 406 14.12 3.14 -13.28
N ILE A 407 14.13 4.22 -14.05
CA ILE A 407 13.54 4.27 -15.38
C ILE A 407 14.48 4.97 -16.36
N VAL A 408 14.50 4.48 -17.61
CA VAL A 408 15.33 4.99 -18.72
C VAL A 408 14.46 5.14 -19.95
N PHE A 409 14.50 6.28 -20.61
CA PHE A 409 13.80 6.57 -21.86
C PHE A 409 14.80 6.80 -23.00
N ASN A 410 14.53 6.23 -24.17
CA ASN A 410 15.17 6.59 -25.42
C ASN A 410 14.14 7.13 -26.43
N ASN A 411 14.12 8.43 -26.64
CA ASN A 411 13.33 9.09 -27.68
C ASN A 411 14.22 9.84 -28.70
N ASP A 412 15.51 9.54 -28.74
CA ASP A 412 16.41 9.98 -29.82
C ASP A 412 16.27 9.08 -31.06
N ASP A 413 16.91 9.48 -32.16
CA ASP A 413 16.89 8.73 -33.43
C ASP A 413 18.06 7.73 -33.55
N TRP A 414 18.77 7.47 -32.44
CA TRP A 414 19.85 6.48 -32.31
C TRP A 414 19.71 5.66 -31.03
N ALA A 415 20.40 4.52 -30.97
CA ALA A 415 20.35 3.62 -29.81
C ALA A 415 20.99 4.26 -28.56
N LEU A 416 20.38 4.02 -27.41
CA LEU A 416 20.97 4.29 -26.11
C LEU A 416 21.84 3.08 -25.71
N ASP A 417 23.09 3.32 -25.34
CA ASP A 417 24.03 2.30 -24.85
C ASP A 417 24.90 2.93 -23.75
N VAL A 418 24.52 2.73 -22.48
CA VAL A 418 25.18 3.39 -21.34
C VAL A 418 25.03 2.60 -20.04
N THR A 419 26.05 2.70 -19.17
CA THR A 419 26.00 2.18 -17.80
C THR A 419 25.68 3.28 -16.80
N LEU A 420 24.52 3.18 -16.15
CA LEU A 420 23.98 4.22 -15.28
C LEU A 420 23.96 3.78 -13.81
N ASN A 421 24.12 4.74 -12.90
CA ASN A 421 23.86 4.50 -11.48
C ASN A 421 22.35 4.46 -11.26
N THR A 422 21.83 3.29 -10.87
CA THR A 422 20.40 3.09 -10.70
C THR A 422 19.91 3.47 -9.31
N GLY A 423 20.79 3.45 -8.30
CA GLY A 423 20.44 3.48 -6.89
C GLY A 423 19.75 2.22 -6.35
N LEU A 424 19.49 1.22 -7.20
CA LEU A 424 18.90 -0.06 -6.80
C LEU A 424 19.97 -1.00 -6.24
N PRO A 425 19.62 -1.90 -5.29
CA PRO A 425 20.52 -2.95 -4.84
C PRO A 425 20.90 -3.92 -5.96
N GLY A 426 22.10 -4.51 -5.89
CA GLY A 426 22.57 -5.48 -6.87
C GLY A 426 21.65 -6.70 -7.06
N GLY A 427 21.53 -7.17 -8.30
CA GLY A 427 20.76 -8.34 -8.69
C GLY A 427 20.13 -8.23 -10.09
N THR A 428 19.36 -9.24 -10.49
CA THR A 428 18.69 -9.27 -11.79
C THR A 428 17.25 -8.82 -11.65
N TYR A 429 16.85 -7.82 -12.43
CA TYR A 429 15.51 -7.24 -12.41
C TYR A 429 14.82 -7.50 -13.74
N CYS A 430 13.52 -7.78 -13.67
CA CYS A 430 12.69 -7.81 -14.85
C CYS A 430 12.36 -6.38 -15.29
N ASP A 431 12.61 -6.08 -16.56
CA ASP A 431 12.05 -4.89 -17.20
C ASP A 431 10.54 -5.06 -17.34
N VAL A 432 9.81 -4.21 -16.62
CA VAL A 432 8.34 -4.28 -16.57
C VAL A 432 7.67 -3.60 -17.77
N ILE A 433 8.46 -3.08 -18.73
CA ILE A 433 7.96 -2.51 -19.97
C ILE A 433 7.92 -3.57 -21.08
N SER A 434 9.08 -4.16 -21.41
CA SER A 434 9.16 -5.23 -22.41
C SER A 434 8.49 -6.53 -21.95
N GLY A 435 8.26 -6.70 -20.65
CA GLY A 435 7.51 -7.84 -20.12
C GLY A 435 6.99 -7.60 -18.72
N GLN A 436 6.92 -8.66 -17.93
CA GLN A 436 6.54 -8.60 -16.54
C GLN A 436 7.21 -9.75 -15.79
N LYS A 437 7.46 -9.53 -14.50
CA LYS A 437 7.93 -10.60 -13.62
C LYS A 437 6.80 -11.61 -13.43
N GLN A 438 7.08 -12.89 -13.65
CA GLN A 438 6.18 -14.01 -13.40
C GLN A 438 6.88 -15.00 -12.48
N GLY A 439 6.59 -14.88 -11.18
CA GLY A 439 7.31 -15.60 -10.13
C GLY A 439 8.81 -15.26 -10.19
N SER A 440 9.62 -16.26 -10.50
CA SER A 440 11.06 -16.18 -10.69
C SER A 440 11.52 -15.75 -12.09
N GLY A 441 10.63 -15.82 -13.07
CA GLY A 441 10.93 -15.52 -14.47
C GLY A 441 10.64 -14.07 -14.83
N CYS A 442 11.29 -13.58 -15.88
CA CYS A 442 10.90 -12.36 -16.56
C CYS A 442 10.47 -12.73 -17.98
N THR A 443 9.29 -12.28 -18.41
CA THR A 443 8.89 -12.43 -19.81
C THR A 443 9.50 -11.37 -20.72
N GLY A 444 10.11 -10.33 -20.14
CA GLY A 444 10.77 -9.25 -20.83
C GLY A 444 12.29 -9.33 -20.71
N LYS A 445 12.95 -8.22 -21.03
CA LYS A 445 14.38 -8.02 -20.83
C LYS A 445 14.74 -8.13 -19.33
N GLN A 446 15.94 -8.60 -19.07
CA GLN A 446 16.49 -8.67 -17.72
C GLN A 446 17.62 -7.67 -17.57
N ILE A 447 17.56 -6.86 -16.53
CA ILE A 447 18.57 -5.84 -16.23
C ILE A 447 19.38 -6.30 -15.03
N LYS A 448 20.68 -6.45 -15.22
CA LYS A 448 21.60 -6.81 -14.14
C LYS A 448 22.17 -5.54 -13.51
N VAL A 449 21.81 -5.31 -12.26
CA VAL A 449 22.38 -4.25 -11.42
C VAL A 449 23.58 -4.86 -10.66
N GLY A 450 24.75 -4.25 -10.82
CA GLY A 450 25.98 -4.61 -10.11
C GLY A 450 25.89 -4.34 -8.61
N SER A 451 26.85 -4.87 -7.85
CA SER A 451 26.98 -4.59 -6.41
C SER A 451 27.28 -3.12 -6.12
N ASP A 452 27.81 -2.38 -7.11
CA ASP A 452 28.04 -0.95 -7.10
C ASP A 452 26.78 -0.11 -7.41
N GLY A 453 25.62 -0.76 -7.61
CA GLY A 453 24.36 -0.12 -7.93
C GLY A 453 24.23 0.34 -9.39
N ARG A 454 25.20 0.02 -10.25
CA ARG A 454 25.18 0.40 -11.67
C ARG A 454 24.60 -0.70 -12.55
N ALA A 455 23.92 -0.33 -13.62
CA ALA A 455 23.43 -1.27 -14.62
C ALA A 455 23.68 -0.74 -16.04
N HIS A 456 23.97 -1.68 -16.95
CA HIS A 456 24.08 -1.40 -18.37
C HIS A 456 22.69 -1.43 -19.01
N PHE A 457 22.41 -0.42 -19.85
CA PHE A 457 21.17 -0.29 -20.60
C PHE A 457 21.49 -0.16 -22.08
N TYR A 458 20.87 -1.03 -22.88
CA TYR A 458 20.81 -0.92 -24.33
C TYR A 458 19.34 -0.82 -24.77
N ILE A 459 18.96 0.28 -25.41
CA ILE A 459 17.60 0.53 -25.90
C ILE A 459 17.68 1.05 -27.34
N SER A 460 17.24 0.25 -28.31
CA SER A 460 17.18 0.71 -29.70
C SER A 460 16.07 1.75 -29.88
N ASN A 461 16.31 2.78 -30.70
CA ASN A 461 15.31 3.78 -31.05
C ASN A 461 14.17 3.24 -31.93
N THR A 462 14.29 2.00 -32.44
CA THR A 462 13.25 1.32 -33.22
C THR A 462 12.40 0.35 -32.42
N GLU A 463 12.64 0.22 -31.11
CA GLU A 463 11.80 -0.61 -30.24
C GLU A 463 10.36 -0.09 -30.16
N GLU A 464 9.41 -1.03 -30.03
CA GLU A 464 7.98 -0.71 -29.86
C GLU A 464 7.77 0.18 -28.63
N ASP A 465 8.46 -0.14 -27.54
CA ASP A 465 8.45 0.60 -26.27
C ASP A 465 9.90 0.97 -25.91
N PRO A 466 10.47 2.07 -26.42
CA PRO A 466 11.88 2.40 -26.29
C PRO A 466 12.20 3.02 -24.92
N PHE A 467 11.80 2.33 -23.85
CA PHE A 467 12.07 2.70 -22.47
C PHE A 467 12.06 1.45 -21.59
N ILE A 468 12.84 1.49 -20.51
CA ILE A 468 12.99 0.38 -19.57
C ILE A 468 12.65 0.88 -18.17
N ALA A 469 11.89 0.09 -17.41
CA ALA A 469 11.60 0.38 -16.02
C ALA A 469 11.83 -0.86 -15.16
N ILE A 470 12.59 -0.69 -14.08
CA ILE A 470 12.85 -1.74 -13.09
C ILE A 470 12.56 -1.20 -11.69
N HIS A 471 12.03 -2.05 -10.82
CA HIS A 471 11.71 -1.67 -9.44
C HIS A 471 12.04 -2.81 -8.48
N ALA A 472 12.15 -2.50 -7.19
CA ALA A 472 12.56 -3.45 -6.15
C ALA A 472 11.80 -4.79 -6.24
N ASP A 473 10.49 -4.72 -6.46
CA ASP A 473 9.64 -5.92 -6.52
C ASP A 473 9.74 -6.68 -7.87
N SER A 474 10.34 -6.08 -8.92
CA SER A 474 10.62 -6.72 -10.21
C SER A 474 11.94 -7.52 -10.21
N LYS A 475 12.67 -7.54 -9.09
CA LYS A 475 13.87 -8.39 -8.89
C LYS A 475 13.52 -9.87 -9.02
N LEU A 476 14.17 -10.59 -9.92
CA LEU A 476 13.95 -12.03 -10.13
C LEU A 476 14.59 -12.83 -8.99
N SER A 477 13.80 -13.66 -8.32
CA SER A 477 14.32 -14.74 -7.46
C SER A 477 14.49 -15.96 -8.36
N MET A 478 15.47 -16.84 -8.14
CA MET A 478 15.60 -18.06 -8.95
C MET A 478 14.64 -19.16 -8.41
N LYS A 479 13.71 -19.58 -9.28
CA LYS A 479 12.74 -20.71 -9.33
C LYS A 479 11.83 -21.04 -8.12
N LEU A 480 10.50 -21.02 -8.33
CA LEU A 480 9.64 -22.18 -8.70
C LEU A 480 8.12 -21.82 -8.64
N PHE A 481 7.27 -22.46 -9.47
CA PHE A 481 5.78 -22.61 -9.43
C PHE A 481 4.88 -21.88 -10.45
N ILE A 482 4.31 -22.70 -11.35
CA ILE A 482 3.05 -22.55 -12.11
C ILE A 482 1.96 -23.23 -11.25
N LEU A 483 0.98 -22.50 -10.67
CA LEU A 483 -0.32 -23.05 -10.19
C LEU A 483 -1.37 -22.00 -9.70
N ILE A 484 -1.28 -20.70 -10.02
CA ILE A 484 -1.97 -19.63 -9.23
C ILE A 484 -3.17 -18.95 -9.91
N THR A 485 -4.05 -19.68 -10.59
CA THR A 485 -5.39 -19.14 -10.97
C THR A 485 -6.57 -19.91 -10.38
N LEU A 486 -6.31 -20.99 -9.64
CA LEU A 486 -7.25 -21.61 -8.69
C LEU A 486 -6.95 -21.19 -7.22
N PHE A 487 -5.86 -20.47 -6.97
CA PHE A 487 -5.33 -20.17 -5.62
C PHE A 487 -5.75 -18.82 -4.99
N GLY A 488 -6.54 -18.00 -5.69
CA GLY A 488 -7.01 -16.72 -5.14
C GLY A 488 -7.95 -16.86 -3.94
N LEU A 489 -8.50 -18.06 -3.74
CA LEU A 489 -9.34 -18.42 -2.58
C LEU A 489 -8.59 -19.23 -1.49
N SER A 490 -7.35 -19.67 -1.74
CA SER A 490 -6.59 -20.54 -0.82
C SER A 490 -5.43 -19.86 -0.08
N LEU A 491 -5.11 -18.58 -0.35
CA LEU A 491 -4.02 -17.86 0.33
C LEU A 491 -4.45 -17.00 1.53
N THR A 492 -5.75 -16.83 1.79
CA THR A 492 -6.23 -16.05 2.95
C THR A 492 -5.89 -16.71 4.29
N GLN A 493 -5.78 -18.04 4.33
CA GLN A 493 -5.37 -18.82 5.51
C GLN A 493 -3.91 -18.64 5.94
N HIS A 494 -3.09 -17.93 5.14
CA HIS A 494 -1.69 -17.58 5.49
C HIS A 494 -1.56 -16.28 6.29
N ASN A 495 -2.64 -15.51 6.40
CA ASN A 495 -2.65 -14.22 7.09
C ASN A 495 -2.88 -14.44 8.60
N PRO A 496 -1.98 -13.99 9.49
CA PRO A 496 -2.18 -14.11 10.93
C PRO A 496 -3.24 -13.16 11.50
N HIS A 497 -3.77 -12.21 10.71
CA HIS A 497 -4.78 -11.22 11.13
C HIS A 497 -4.33 -10.28 12.26
N PHE A 498 -3.03 -10.02 12.37
CA PHE A 498 -2.53 -9.06 13.35
C PHE A 498 -3.16 -7.68 13.13
N LYS A 499 -3.45 -6.99 14.23
CA LYS A 499 -3.80 -5.57 14.17
C LYS A 499 -2.58 -4.76 13.68
N HIS A 500 -2.84 -3.60 13.07
CA HIS A 500 -1.79 -2.76 12.51
C HIS A 500 -0.67 -2.49 13.52
N GLY A 501 0.58 -2.63 13.09
CA GLY A 501 1.77 -2.42 13.93
C GLY A 501 2.13 -3.58 14.86
N ARG A 502 1.59 -4.80 14.66
CA ARG A 502 1.93 -6.01 15.44
C ARG A 502 2.38 -7.14 14.53
N THR A 503 3.39 -7.92 14.93
CA THR A 503 4.08 -8.86 14.01
C THR A 503 4.51 -10.20 14.60
N THR A 504 4.25 -10.45 15.89
CA THR A 504 4.79 -11.61 16.62
C THR A 504 3.72 -12.30 17.46
N ILE A 505 3.73 -13.63 17.43
CA ILE A 505 2.93 -14.51 18.31
C ILE A 505 3.78 -14.87 19.53
N VAL A 506 3.18 -15.03 20.70
CA VAL A 506 3.82 -15.68 21.85
C VAL A 506 3.13 -17.00 22.16
N HIS A 507 3.89 -18.06 22.42
CA HIS A 507 3.33 -19.32 22.94
C HIS A 507 3.35 -19.27 24.47
N LEU A 508 2.20 -19.02 25.10
CA LEU A 508 2.05 -19.07 26.56
C LEU A 508 1.78 -20.52 27.00
N PHE A 509 2.84 -21.34 26.93
CA PHE A 509 2.74 -22.78 27.07
C PHE A 509 2.29 -23.19 28.46
N GLU A 510 1.17 -23.93 28.54
CA GLU A 510 0.50 -24.41 29.74
C GLU A 510 -0.16 -23.37 30.65
N TRP A 511 -0.24 -22.11 30.23
CA TRP A 511 -0.86 -21.07 31.04
C TRP A 511 -2.36 -21.31 31.20
N ARG A 512 -2.93 -20.85 32.32
CA ARG A 512 -4.39 -20.85 32.52
C ARG A 512 -5.05 -19.73 31.73
N TRP A 513 -6.30 -19.92 31.33
CA TRP A 513 -7.03 -18.95 30.51
C TRP A 513 -7.21 -17.60 31.20
N SER A 514 -7.48 -17.61 32.50
CA SER A 514 -7.56 -16.40 33.32
C SER A 514 -6.24 -15.62 33.39
N ASP A 515 -5.09 -16.31 33.43
CA ASP A 515 -3.77 -15.66 33.43
C ASP A 515 -3.47 -15.09 32.04
N ILE A 516 -3.81 -15.79 30.95
CA ILE A 516 -3.64 -15.28 29.58
C ILE A 516 -4.52 -14.04 29.34
N ALA A 517 -5.77 -14.05 29.80
CA ALA A 517 -6.67 -12.91 29.68
C ALA A 517 -6.09 -11.65 30.34
N ALA A 518 -5.58 -11.80 31.58
CA ALA A 518 -4.90 -10.73 32.29
C ALA A 518 -3.61 -10.30 31.58
N GLU A 519 -2.85 -11.24 31.03
CA GLU A 519 -1.60 -10.99 30.30
C GLU A 519 -1.82 -10.20 29.00
N CYS A 520 -2.91 -10.51 28.28
CA CYS A 520 -3.33 -9.77 27.10
C CYS A 520 -3.50 -8.28 27.38
N GLU A 521 -4.20 -7.95 28.47
CA GLU A 521 -4.52 -6.57 28.86
C GLU A 521 -3.32 -5.85 29.48
N ARG A 522 -2.64 -6.49 30.45
CA ARG A 522 -1.62 -5.83 31.26
C ARG A 522 -0.26 -5.73 30.57
N PHE A 523 0.01 -6.57 29.56
CA PHE A 523 1.34 -6.66 28.97
C PHE A 523 1.34 -6.80 27.45
N LEU A 524 0.69 -7.83 26.90
CA LEU A 524 0.83 -8.16 25.47
C LEU A 524 0.32 -7.05 24.55
N ALA A 525 -0.86 -6.48 24.85
CA ALA A 525 -1.38 -5.37 24.07
C ALA A 525 -0.52 -4.09 24.21
N PRO A 526 -0.16 -3.61 25.41
CA PRO A 526 0.74 -2.46 25.58
C PRO A 526 2.13 -2.65 24.93
N LYS A 527 2.63 -3.89 24.85
CA LYS A 527 3.95 -4.20 24.27
C LYS A 527 3.90 -4.62 22.80
N GLY A 528 2.71 -4.62 22.18
CA GLY A 528 2.55 -4.80 20.74
C GLY A 528 2.67 -6.24 20.24
N PHE A 529 2.40 -7.25 21.08
CA PHE A 529 2.27 -8.63 20.61
C PHE A 529 0.99 -8.82 19.77
N GLY A 530 1.11 -9.54 18.66
CA GLY A 530 0.02 -9.75 17.70
C GLY A 530 -0.99 -10.82 18.14
N GLY A 531 -0.54 -11.82 18.90
CA GLY A 531 -1.43 -12.84 19.43
C GLY A 531 -0.72 -13.89 20.30
N VAL A 532 -1.50 -14.84 20.79
CA VAL A 532 -1.10 -15.90 21.72
C VAL A 532 -1.42 -17.25 21.10
N GLN A 533 -0.41 -18.12 20.95
CA GLN A 533 -0.65 -19.55 20.86
C GLN A 533 -0.92 -20.08 22.27
N ILE A 534 -2.01 -20.79 22.44
CA ILE A 534 -2.37 -21.47 23.69
C ILE A 534 -2.13 -22.98 23.57
N SER A 535 -2.00 -23.68 24.70
CA SER A 535 -2.01 -25.15 24.74
C SER A 535 -3.39 -25.74 24.37
N PRO A 536 -3.49 -27.04 24.02
CA PRO A 536 -4.75 -27.65 23.57
C PRO A 536 -5.92 -27.44 24.54
N PRO A 537 -7.02 -26.75 24.15
CA PRO A 537 -8.11 -26.39 25.05
C PRO A 537 -9.15 -27.49 25.23
N ASN A 538 -9.12 -28.54 24.40
CA ASN A 538 -10.02 -29.66 24.50
C ASN A 538 -9.70 -30.58 25.68
N GLU A 539 -10.68 -31.38 26.07
CA GLU A 539 -10.54 -32.39 27.11
C GLU A 539 -9.51 -33.45 26.72
N HIS A 540 -8.64 -33.76 27.68
CA HIS A 540 -7.49 -34.63 27.49
C HIS A 540 -7.37 -35.64 28.64
N ILE A 541 -6.58 -36.68 28.44
CA ILE A 541 -6.32 -37.70 29.47
C ILE A 541 -5.61 -37.08 30.69
N VAL A 542 -5.86 -37.63 31.87
CA VAL A 542 -5.21 -37.24 33.13
C VAL A 542 -4.34 -38.40 33.60
N LEU A 543 -3.02 -38.16 33.71
CA LEU A 543 -2.04 -39.19 34.03
C LEU A 543 -1.39 -38.95 35.39
N ASP A 544 -1.33 -40.00 36.21
CA ASP A 544 -0.68 -39.97 37.52
C ASP A 544 0.77 -40.51 37.47
N GLN A 545 1.10 -41.28 36.43
CA GLN A 545 2.41 -41.90 36.24
C GLN A 545 2.87 -41.75 34.77
N PRO A 546 3.85 -40.87 34.48
CA PRO A 546 4.42 -39.90 35.41
C PRO A 546 3.38 -38.83 35.82
N TRP A 547 3.63 -38.08 36.91
CA TRP A 547 2.62 -37.18 37.48
C TRP A 547 2.32 -35.96 36.58
N ARG A 548 1.12 -35.92 35.99
CA ARG A 548 0.54 -34.79 35.24
C ARG A 548 1.50 -34.20 34.20
N PRO A 549 2.04 -35.02 33.28
CA PRO A 549 3.05 -34.58 32.35
C PRO A 549 2.51 -33.50 31.41
N TRP A 550 3.41 -32.76 30.73
CA TRP A 550 2.96 -31.73 29.80
C TRP A 550 2.21 -32.34 28.60
N TRP A 551 2.76 -33.44 28.08
CA TRP A 551 2.28 -34.12 26.87
C TRP A 551 0.92 -34.81 27.03
N GLN A 552 0.35 -34.90 28.25
CA GLN A 552 -1.00 -35.44 28.43
C GLN A 552 -2.06 -34.62 27.67
N ARG A 553 -1.81 -33.34 27.39
CA ARG A 553 -2.72 -32.47 26.61
C ARG A 553 -2.78 -32.83 25.12
N TYR A 554 -1.78 -33.56 24.62
CA TYR A 554 -1.75 -34.10 23.26
C TYR A 554 -2.34 -35.51 23.21
N GLN A 555 -3.20 -35.85 24.18
CA GLN A 555 -3.95 -37.10 24.20
C GLN A 555 -5.44 -36.78 24.40
N PRO A 556 -6.14 -36.35 23.34
CA PRO A 556 -7.55 -35.98 23.42
C PRO A 556 -8.43 -37.12 23.89
N ILE A 557 -9.43 -36.78 24.70
CA ILE A 557 -10.54 -37.69 25.05
C ILE A 557 -11.81 -37.28 24.30
N ASN A 558 -12.04 -35.98 24.14
CA ASN A 558 -13.09 -35.44 23.29
C ASN A 558 -12.80 -33.95 22.99
N TYR A 559 -13.80 -33.24 22.46
CA TYR A 559 -13.72 -31.84 22.04
C TYR A 559 -14.41 -30.84 22.99
N ASN A 560 -14.75 -31.24 24.21
CA ASN A 560 -15.23 -30.33 25.26
C ASN A 560 -14.13 -29.35 25.64
N LEU A 561 -14.48 -28.09 25.88
CA LEU A 561 -13.51 -27.03 26.19
C LEU A 561 -13.25 -26.97 27.69
N CYS A 562 -12.66 -28.03 28.23
CA CYS A 562 -12.22 -28.05 29.62
C CYS A 562 -10.90 -28.82 29.75
N SER A 563 -9.92 -28.17 30.36
CA SER A 563 -8.55 -28.65 30.47
C SER A 563 -7.95 -28.16 31.78
N ARG A 564 -6.70 -28.56 32.08
CA ARG A 564 -5.99 -28.01 33.25
C ARG A 564 -5.78 -26.49 33.21
N SER A 565 -6.01 -25.83 32.07
CA SER A 565 -5.97 -24.37 31.93
C SER A 565 -7.25 -23.66 32.37
N GLY A 566 -8.38 -24.38 32.51
CA GLY A 566 -9.65 -23.80 32.94
C GLY A 566 -10.88 -24.41 32.28
N SER A 567 -12.03 -23.87 32.66
CA SER A 567 -13.37 -24.15 32.16
C SER A 567 -13.66 -23.49 30.79
N GLU A 568 -14.80 -23.86 30.17
CA GLU A 568 -15.24 -23.25 28.91
C GLU A 568 -15.58 -21.76 29.10
N GLU A 569 -16.10 -21.38 30.27
CA GLU A 569 -16.40 -19.99 30.62
C GLU A 569 -15.13 -19.15 30.70
N GLU A 570 -14.08 -19.64 31.37
CA GLU A 570 -12.78 -18.96 31.44
C GLU A 570 -12.11 -18.87 30.07
N PHE A 571 -12.29 -19.89 29.23
CA PHE A 571 -11.80 -19.90 27.86
C PHE A 571 -12.47 -18.81 27.01
N LYS A 572 -13.81 -18.68 27.11
CA LYS A 572 -14.59 -17.62 26.45
C LYS A 572 -14.17 -16.23 26.94
N ASP A 573 -14.03 -16.05 28.25
CA ASP A 573 -13.57 -14.78 28.85
C ASP A 573 -12.22 -14.36 28.29
N MET A 574 -11.25 -15.28 28.22
CA MET A 574 -9.93 -15.04 27.65
C MET A 574 -10.01 -14.58 26.20
N ILE A 575 -10.78 -15.27 25.34
CA ILE A 575 -10.91 -14.90 23.93
C ILE A 575 -11.49 -13.49 23.79
N ILE A 576 -12.57 -13.20 24.51
CA ILE A 576 -13.25 -11.89 24.45
C ILE A 576 -12.30 -10.78 24.89
N ARG A 577 -11.65 -10.92 26.04
CA ARG A 577 -10.77 -9.89 26.60
C ARG A 577 -9.53 -9.66 25.74
N CYS A 578 -8.89 -10.72 25.26
CA CYS A 578 -7.73 -10.61 24.37
C CYS A 578 -8.10 -9.94 23.03
N ASN A 579 -9.19 -10.36 22.40
CA ASN A 579 -9.63 -9.76 21.13
C ASN A 579 -10.01 -8.27 21.29
N ASN A 580 -10.62 -7.88 22.41
CA ASN A 580 -10.98 -6.49 22.69
C ASN A 580 -9.76 -5.56 22.82
N VAL A 581 -8.61 -6.08 23.25
CA VAL A 581 -7.34 -5.33 23.29
C VAL A 581 -6.44 -5.58 22.06
N GLY A 582 -6.98 -6.24 21.03
CA GLY A 582 -6.33 -6.49 19.75
C GLY A 582 -5.22 -7.53 19.78
N VAL A 583 -5.27 -8.49 20.72
CA VAL A 583 -4.38 -9.65 20.81
C VAL A 583 -5.16 -10.88 20.37
N ASN A 584 -4.77 -11.48 19.25
CA ASN A 584 -5.47 -12.65 18.70
C ASN A 584 -5.17 -13.93 19.52
N ILE A 585 -6.12 -14.87 19.57
CA ILE A 585 -5.89 -16.22 20.10
C ILE A 585 -5.72 -17.22 18.95
N TYR A 586 -4.68 -18.06 19.03
CA TYR A 586 -4.44 -19.19 18.14
C TYR A 586 -4.45 -20.48 18.95
N VAL A 587 -5.33 -21.40 18.58
CA VAL A 587 -5.52 -22.66 19.31
C VAL A 587 -4.55 -23.72 18.81
N ASP A 588 -3.96 -24.47 19.72
CA ASP A 588 -3.28 -25.72 19.39
C ASP A 588 -4.32 -26.85 19.20
N ALA A 589 -4.52 -27.26 17.95
CA ALA A 589 -5.55 -28.19 17.53
C ALA A 589 -4.96 -29.60 17.34
N VAL A 590 -5.23 -30.48 18.30
CA VAL A 590 -4.84 -31.89 18.26
C VAL A 590 -5.95 -32.70 17.59
N ILE A 591 -5.80 -32.93 16.29
CA ILE A 591 -6.85 -33.52 15.43
C ILE A 591 -6.41 -34.77 14.67
N ASN A 592 -5.13 -35.18 14.80
CA ASN A 592 -4.61 -36.40 14.19
C ASN A 592 -5.08 -37.65 14.94
N HIS A 593 -5.05 -37.60 16.27
CA HIS A 593 -5.18 -38.77 17.13
C HIS A 593 -6.03 -38.46 18.37
N MET A 594 -6.45 -39.52 19.07
CA MET A 594 -6.97 -39.47 20.43
C MET A 594 -5.88 -39.90 21.43
N CYS A 595 -6.24 -40.30 22.65
CA CYS A 595 -5.26 -40.76 23.63
C CYS A 595 -4.47 -42.00 23.17
N GLY A 596 -3.38 -42.30 23.89
CA GLY A 596 -2.58 -43.50 23.66
C GLY A 596 -3.41 -44.78 23.75
N SER A 597 -3.08 -45.79 22.94
CA SER A 597 -3.73 -47.10 22.93
C SER A 597 -3.61 -47.84 24.27
N GLY A 598 -2.53 -47.54 25.02
CA GLY A 598 -2.31 -47.98 26.40
C GLY A 598 -2.98 -47.12 27.49
N GLY A 599 -3.82 -46.14 27.12
CA GLY A 599 -4.42 -45.16 28.03
C GLY A 599 -5.48 -45.72 29.00
N GLY A 600 -5.85 -47.00 28.87
CA GLY A 600 -6.81 -47.67 29.76
C GLY A 600 -8.27 -47.33 29.46
N GLU A 601 -9.14 -47.59 30.43
CA GLU A 601 -10.58 -47.32 30.38
C GLU A 601 -11.00 -46.66 31.70
N GLY A 602 -11.86 -45.64 31.64
CA GLY A 602 -12.33 -44.93 32.82
C GLY A 602 -12.65 -43.46 32.57
N ASN A 603 -12.74 -42.70 33.67
CA ASN A 603 -13.09 -41.28 33.71
C ASN A 603 -11.87 -40.40 34.07
N HIS A 604 -10.64 -40.90 33.90
CA HIS A 604 -9.40 -40.16 34.14
C HIS A 604 -9.09 -39.22 32.98
N SER A 605 -10.00 -38.29 32.74
CA SER A 605 -9.97 -37.22 31.74
C SER A 605 -10.19 -35.89 32.42
N SER A 606 -9.80 -34.77 31.80
CA SER A 606 -9.80 -33.47 32.46
C SER A 606 -11.19 -32.93 32.81
N CYS A 607 -12.26 -33.50 32.25
CA CYS A 607 -13.66 -33.19 32.59
C CYS A 607 -14.44 -34.43 33.02
N GLU A 608 -13.73 -35.48 33.43
CA GLU A 608 -14.30 -36.73 33.94
C GLU A 608 -15.19 -37.48 32.93
N SER A 609 -15.07 -37.18 31.63
CA SER A 609 -15.70 -37.97 30.57
C SER A 609 -15.15 -39.39 30.54
N TRP A 610 -16.05 -40.37 30.43
CA TRP A 610 -15.66 -41.76 30.26
C TRP A 610 -15.11 -42.03 28.84
N PHE A 611 -14.09 -42.89 28.76
CA PHE A 611 -13.56 -43.43 27.51
C PHE A 611 -12.95 -44.83 27.71
N SER A 612 -12.70 -45.53 26.60
CA SER A 612 -11.95 -46.80 26.57
C SER A 612 -10.97 -46.81 25.40
N ALA A 613 -9.67 -46.67 25.67
CA ALA A 613 -8.64 -46.68 24.64
C ALA A 613 -8.53 -48.05 23.93
N SER A 614 -8.63 -49.15 24.69
CA SER A 614 -8.51 -50.51 24.15
C SER A 614 -9.64 -50.85 23.17
N LYS A 615 -10.87 -50.45 23.53
CA LYS A 615 -12.07 -50.60 22.69
C LYS A 615 -12.19 -49.50 21.62
N LYS A 616 -11.37 -48.46 21.70
CA LYS A 616 -11.42 -47.26 20.85
C LYS A 616 -12.79 -46.59 20.93
N ASP A 617 -13.32 -46.50 22.14
CA ASP A 617 -14.65 -46.00 22.44
C ASP A 617 -14.54 -44.66 23.17
N PHE A 618 -14.95 -43.59 22.48
CA PHE A 618 -14.91 -42.21 22.96
C PHE A 618 -16.32 -41.61 22.81
N PRO A 619 -17.29 -42.03 23.63
CA PRO A 619 -18.71 -41.75 23.41
C PRO A 619 -19.09 -40.28 23.56
N SER A 620 -18.21 -39.46 24.14
CA SER A 620 -18.44 -38.01 24.25
C SER A 620 -18.25 -37.27 22.92
N VAL A 621 -17.63 -37.90 21.91
CA VAL A 621 -17.49 -37.29 20.57
C VAL A 621 -18.68 -37.55 19.64
N PRO A 622 -19.28 -38.74 19.48
CA PRO A 622 -18.91 -40.13 19.81
C PRO A 622 -18.06 -40.82 18.72
N TYR A 623 -16.84 -41.24 19.04
CA TYR A 623 -16.03 -42.10 18.17
C TYR A 623 -16.02 -43.55 18.65
N SER A 624 -15.96 -44.47 17.69
CA SER A 624 -15.84 -45.92 17.89
C SER A 624 -14.61 -46.46 17.16
N ALA A 625 -14.30 -47.75 17.31
CA ALA A 625 -13.22 -48.40 16.56
C ALA A 625 -13.28 -48.21 15.04
N TRP A 626 -14.46 -47.92 14.47
CA TRP A 626 -14.62 -47.62 13.04
C TRP A 626 -14.03 -46.28 12.61
N ASP A 627 -13.75 -45.39 13.55
CA ASP A 627 -13.30 -44.02 13.32
C ASP A 627 -11.77 -43.88 13.44
N PHE A 628 -11.07 -44.99 13.64
CA PHE A 628 -9.62 -45.08 13.74
C PHE A 628 -9.04 -45.91 12.59
N ASN A 629 -7.75 -45.72 12.28
CA ASN A 629 -7.02 -46.41 11.21
C ASN A 629 -6.65 -47.88 11.53
N VAL A 630 -7.55 -48.63 12.17
CA VAL A 630 -7.31 -50.00 12.68
C VAL A 630 -6.93 -50.99 11.58
N ASN A 631 -7.54 -50.88 10.39
CA ASN A 631 -7.28 -51.80 9.26
C ASN A 631 -6.37 -51.19 8.19
N LYS A 632 -5.95 -49.93 8.39
CA LYS A 632 -5.21 -49.14 7.39
C LYS A 632 -3.71 -49.22 7.65
N CYS A 633 -3.32 -49.12 8.92
CA CYS A 633 -1.96 -49.41 9.35
C CYS A 633 -1.57 -50.85 9.00
N ARG A 634 -0.37 -51.03 8.43
CA ARG A 634 0.15 -52.35 8.01
C ARG A 634 1.36 -52.81 8.82
N THR A 635 1.79 -52.04 9.82
CA THR A 635 2.89 -52.44 10.70
C THR A 635 2.38 -53.46 11.72
N ASN A 636 3.26 -54.36 12.17
CA ASN A 636 2.88 -55.40 13.13
C ASN A 636 2.59 -54.82 14.53
N SER A 637 3.28 -53.73 14.89
CA SER A 637 3.04 -53.03 16.17
C SER A 637 1.77 -52.18 16.16
N GLY A 638 1.31 -51.76 14.97
CA GLY A 638 0.31 -50.70 14.82
C GLY A 638 0.90 -49.29 14.94
N ASP A 639 2.19 -49.16 15.26
CA ASP A 639 2.91 -47.89 15.38
C ASP A 639 3.70 -47.56 14.11
N ILE A 640 4.11 -46.29 13.99
CA ILE A 640 5.08 -45.84 12.99
C ILE A 640 6.46 -46.41 13.35
N GLU A 641 7.05 -47.18 12.45
CA GLU A 641 8.36 -47.84 12.64
C GLU A 641 9.46 -47.27 11.72
N ASN A 642 9.08 -46.68 10.59
CA ASN A 642 9.96 -46.20 9.53
C ASN A 642 9.37 -44.95 8.84
N TYR A 643 10.02 -43.81 9.07
CA TYR A 643 9.64 -42.51 8.48
C TYR A 643 9.94 -42.38 6.97
N GLY A 644 10.58 -43.37 6.36
CA GLY A 644 10.76 -43.47 4.91
C GLY A 644 9.55 -44.03 4.15
N ASP A 645 8.54 -44.53 4.86
CA ASP A 645 7.31 -45.04 4.27
C ASP A 645 6.13 -44.11 4.62
N ILE A 646 5.63 -43.42 3.60
CA ILE A 646 4.60 -42.38 3.76
C ILE A 646 3.27 -42.93 4.29
N PHE A 647 2.95 -44.20 4.03
CA PHE A 647 1.68 -44.78 4.43
C PHE A 647 1.67 -45.02 5.93
N GLN A 648 2.71 -45.64 6.48
CA GLN A 648 2.76 -45.82 7.93
C GLN A 648 2.81 -44.48 8.67
N VAL A 649 3.54 -43.48 8.17
CA VAL A 649 3.65 -42.18 8.86
C VAL A 649 2.29 -41.50 9.01
N ARG A 650 1.32 -41.76 8.12
CA ARG A 650 -0.01 -41.14 8.10
C ARG A 650 -1.18 -42.04 8.51
N ASP A 651 -0.98 -43.35 8.50
CA ASP A 651 -2.05 -44.33 8.75
C ASP A 651 -1.80 -45.18 10.02
N CYS A 652 -0.63 -45.07 10.66
CA CYS A 652 -0.27 -45.80 11.89
C CYS A 652 -0.13 -44.87 13.10
N HIS A 653 -0.17 -45.45 14.31
CA HIS A 653 -0.09 -44.69 15.55
C HIS A 653 1.27 -43.99 15.71
N LEU A 654 1.23 -42.66 15.90
CA LEU A 654 2.39 -41.90 16.34
C LEU A 654 2.65 -42.19 17.82
N VAL A 655 3.72 -42.91 18.15
CA VAL A 655 4.08 -43.29 19.53
C VAL A 655 2.88 -43.84 20.32
N SER A 656 2.15 -44.78 19.70
CA SER A 656 0.97 -45.43 20.26
C SER A 656 -0.29 -44.56 20.43
N LEU A 657 -0.31 -43.34 19.90
CA LEU A 657 -1.51 -42.49 19.87
C LEU A 657 -2.54 -43.04 18.88
N LEU A 658 -3.78 -43.22 19.33
CA LEU A 658 -4.86 -43.80 18.51
C LEU A 658 -5.19 -42.89 17.32
N ASP A 659 -4.85 -43.35 16.13
CA ASP A 659 -4.84 -42.54 14.92
C ASP A 659 -6.24 -42.48 14.27
N LEU A 660 -6.79 -41.28 14.11
CA LEU A 660 -8.13 -41.06 13.57
C LEU A 660 -8.14 -41.33 12.06
N ASN A 661 -9.17 -42.02 11.58
CA ASN A 661 -9.37 -42.19 10.15
C ASN A 661 -10.00 -40.94 9.53
N LEU A 662 -9.16 -39.93 9.29
CA LEU A 662 -9.55 -38.67 8.67
C LEU A 662 -10.00 -38.81 7.22
N GLU A 663 -9.96 -39.99 6.60
CA GLU A 663 -10.57 -40.19 5.28
C GLU A 663 -12.11 -40.18 5.35
N LYS A 664 -12.66 -40.55 6.52
CA LYS A 664 -14.10 -40.67 6.75
C LYS A 664 -14.74 -39.31 6.91
N ASP A 665 -15.82 -39.08 6.14
CA ASP A 665 -16.61 -37.85 6.22
C ASP A 665 -17.08 -37.52 7.64
N TYR A 666 -17.51 -38.54 8.39
CA TYR A 666 -17.94 -38.40 9.78
C TYR A 666 -16.83 -37.82 10.69
N VAL A 667 -15.61 -38.34 10.61
CA VAL A 667 -14.47 -37.88 11.42
C VAL A 667 -14.08 -36.46 11.03
N ARG A 668 -13.98 -36.16 9.72
CA ARG A 668 -13.73 -34.79 9.23
C ARG A 668 -14.80 -33.82 9.69
N GLY A 669 -16.07 -34.23 9.68
CA GLY A 669 -17.21 -33.45 10.15
C GLY A 669 -17.11 -33.11 11.63
N LYS A 670 -16.74 -34.09 12.47
CA LYS A 670 -16.54 -33.90 13.91
C LYS A 670 -15.36 -33.00 14.25
N VAL A 671 -14.24 -33.15 13.53
CA VAL A 671 -13.09 -32.25 13.65
C VAL A 671 -13.46 -30.82 13.23
N ALA A 672 -14.16 -30.65 12.11
CA ALA A 672 -14.59 -29.34 11.64
C ALA A 672 -15.62 -28.70 12.57
N GLU A 673 -16.53 -29.48 13.18
CA GLU A 673 -17.48 -29.01 14.21
C GLU A 673 -16.73 -28.40 15.40
N TYR A 674 -15.72 -29.10 15.92
CA TYR A 674 -14.85 -28.60 16.99
C TYR A 674 -14.13 -27.30 16.63
N MET A 675 -13.46 -27.27 15.47
CA MET A 675 -12.72 -26.09 15.03
C MET A 675 -13.66 -24.90 14.74
N ASN A 676 -14.84 -25.14 14.18
CA ASN A 676 -15.85 -24.10 13.95
C ASN A 676 -16.42 -23.56 15.26
N LYS A 677 -16.66 -24.40 16.27
CA LYS A 677 -17.03 -23.92 17.62
C LYS A 677 -16.00 -22.91 18.13
N LEU A 678 -14.70 -23.19 17.95
CA LEU A 678 -13.62 -22.29 18.37
C LEU A 678 -13.59 -20.97 17.56
N ILE A 679 -13.80 -21.05 16.24
CA ILE A 679 -13.91 -19.87 15.36
C ILE A 679 -15.08 -18.97 15.80
N ASP A 680 -16.23 -19.58 16.10
CA ASP A 680 -17.44 -18.87 16.55
C ASP A 680 -17.21 -18.16 17.88
N LEU A 681 -16.40 -18.73 18.78
CA LEU A 681 -16.00 -18.06 20.03
C LEU A 681 -15.06 -16.87 19.81
N GLY A 682 -14.41 -16.76 18.65
CA GLY A 682 -13.54 -15.64 18.30
C GLY A 682 -12.05 -15.97 18.15
N VAL A 683 -11.68 -17.25 18.08
CA VAL A 683 -10.30 -17.68 17.77
C VAL A 683 -9.90 -17.20 16.37
N ALA A 684 -8.67 -16.72 16.20
CA ALA A 684 -8.16 -16.16 14.95
C ALA A 684 -7.51 -17.21 14.02
N GLY A 685 -7.19 -18.39 14.54
CA GLY A 685 -6.52 -19.45 13.79
C GLY A 685 -6.02 -20.60 14.65
N PHE A 686 -5.26 -21.50 14.03
CA PHE A 686 -4.87 -22.78 14.60
C PHE A 686 -3.40 -23.11 14.30
N ARG A 687 -2.67 -23.53 15.35
CA ARG A 687 -1.54 -24.45 15.19
C ARG A 687 -2.13 -25.83 15.05
N VAL A 688 -1.93 -26.49 13.91
CA VAL A 688 -2.46 -27.84 13.74
C VAL A 688 -1.35 -28.84 14.06
N ASP A 689 -1.58 -29.61 15.12
CA ASP A 689 -0.63 -30.58 15.68
C ASP A 689 -0.38 -31.74 14.71
N ALA A 690 0.84 -32.28 14.72
CA ALA A 690 1.17 -33.52 14.05
C ALA A 690 0.76 -33.58 12.55
N CYS A 691 0.71 -32.44 11.83
CA CYS A 691 0.27 -32.41 10.43
C CYS A 691 1.06 -33.33 9.51
N LYS A 692 2.33 -33.62 9.80
CA LYS A 692 3.11 -34.63 9.05
C LYS A 692 2.36 -35.97 8.95
N HIS A 693 1.63 -36.32 10.02
CA HIS A 693 0.92 -37.58 10.20
C HIS A 693 -0.50 -37.58 9.64
N MET A 694 -0.94 -36.49 9.01
CA MET A 694 -2.24 -36.42 8.35
C MET A 694 -2.05 -36.25 6.84
N TRP A 695 -2.92 -36.86 6.03
CA TRP A 695 -2.87 -36.66 4.59
C TRP A 695 -3.24 -35.21 4.24
N PRO A 696 -2.50 -34.52 3.34
CA PRO A 696 -2.84 -33.18 2.89
C PRO A 696 -4.26 -33.07 2.35
N GLY A 697 -4.74 -34.07 1.62
CA GLY A 697 -6.12 -34.08 1.10
C GLY A 697 -7.20 -34.21 2.18
N ASP A 698 -6.89 -34.86 3.30
CA ASP A 698 -7.82 -34.93 4.45
C ASP A 698 -7.88 -33.57 5.15
N LEU A 699 -6.73 -32.95 5.36
CA LEU A 699 -6.63 -31.59 5.92
C LEU A 699 -7.30 -30.56 5.01
N GLU A 700 -7.13 -30.65 3.69
CA GLU A 700 -7.82 -29.79 2.72
C GLU A 700 -9.33 -29.87 2.87
N ASN A 701 -9.87 -31.08 3.08
CA ASN A 701 -11.29 -31.28 3.30
C ASN A 701 -11.76 -30.67 4.63
N VAL A 702 -11.01 -30.88 5.72
CA VAL A 702 -11.32 -30.28 7.03
C VAL A 702 -11.28 -28.75 6.95
N TYR A 703 -10.22 -28.18 6.40
CA TYR A 703 -10.07 -26.72 6.27
C TYR A 703 -11.11 -26.11 5.33
N GLY A 704 -11.52 -26.83 4.27
CA GLY A 704 -12.60 -26.42 3.38
C GLY A 704 -13.97 -26.31 4.07
N ARG A 705 -14.18 -26.98 5.21
CA ARG A 705 -15.40 -26.89 6.03
C ARG A 705 -15.34 -25.78 7.08
N LEU A 706 -14.20 -25.10 7.23
CA LEU A 706 -14.06 -24.06 8.23
C LEU A 706 -14.79 -22.78 7.81
N GLN A 707 -15.52 -22.24 8.77
CA GLN A 707 -16.17 -20.94 8.65
C GLN A 707 -15.14 -19.82 8.55
N ASN A 708 -15.60 -18.67 8.08
CA ASN A 708 -14.82 -17.44 8.19
C ASN A 708 -14.83 -16.97 9.66
N LEU A 709 -13.82 -16.18 10.05
CA LEU A 709 -13.64 -15.67 11.40
C LEU A 709 -14.83 -14.82 11.87
N ASN A 710 -15.07 -14.83 13.18
CA ASN A 710 -16.17 -14.09 13.81
C ASN A 710 -16.10 -12.59 13.49
N THR A 711 -17.16 -12.10 12.83
CA THR A 711 -17.23 -10.71 12.33
C THR A 711 -17.31 -9.63 13.40
N THR A 712 -17.43 -10.01 14.68
CA THR A 712 -17.33 -9.09 15.82
C THR A 712 -15.94 -8.45 15.90
N TRP A 713 -14.88 -9.22 15.62
CA TRP A 713 -13.49 -8.75 15.77
C TRP A 713 -12.68 -8.78 14.47
N PHE A 714 -13.14 -9.51 13.45
CA PHE A 714 -12.45 -9.70 12.17
C PHE A 714 -13.28 -9.18 10.99
N PRO A 715 -12.63 -8.68 9.92
CA PRO A 715 -13.34 -8.32 8.69
C PRO A 715 -14.13 -9.51 8.11
N ARG A 716 -15.21 -9.21 7.39
CA ARG A 716 -15.96 -10.23 6.64
C ARG A 716 -15.02 -11.02 5.72
N ASP A 717 -15.28 -12.31 5.57
CA ASP A 717 -14.55 -13.23 4.70
C ASP A 717 -13.09 -13.50 5.12
N SER A 718 -12.70 -13.11 6.33
CA SER A 718 -11.40 -13.49 6.90
C SER A 718 -11.38 -15.00 7.18
N LYS A 719 -10.42 -15.73 6.61
CA LYS A 719 -10.21 -17.16 6.91
C LYS A 719 -9.33 -17.34 8.14
N PRO A 720 -9.52 -18.39 8.96
CA PRO A 720 -8.63 -18.66 10.08
C PRO A 720 -7.18 -18.80 9.64
N PHE A 721 -6.25 -18.27 10.43
CA PHE A 721 -4.82 -18.46 10.19
C PHE A 721 -4.44 -19.91 10.48
N ILE A 722 -3.94 -20.64 9.49
CA ILE A 722 -3.51 -22.03 9.66
C ILE A 722 -1.99 -22.09 9.61
N TYR A 723 -1.38 -22.67 10.65
CA TYR A 723 0.03 -23.05 10.62
C TYR A 723 0.22 -24.47 11.12
N GLN A 724 0.82 -25.28 10.25
CA GLN A 724 0.84 -26.73 10.33
C GLN A 724 2.16 -27.18 10.93
N GLU A 725 2.10 -28.05 11.93
CA GLU A 725 3.31 -28.70 12.41
C GLU A 725 3.76 -29.81 11.46
N VAL A 726 4.79 -29.51 10.67
CA VAL A 726 5.46 -30.49 9.83
C VAL A 726 6.94 -30.42 10.11
N ILE A 727 7.45 -31.43 10.84
CA ILE A 727 8.89 -31.54 11.13
C ILE A 727 9.63 -32.02 9.87
N ASP A 728 10.01 -31.12 8.98
CA ASP A 728 10.87 -31.45 7.83
C ASP A 728 12.27 -30.90 8.10
N LEU A 729 13.24 -31.76 8.42
CA LEU A 729 14.67 -31.42 8.49
C LEU A 729 15.44 -31.85 7.23
N GLY A 730 14.76 -32.44 6.24
CA GLY A 730 15.33 -33.12 5.08
C GLY A 730 15.67 -34.59 5.34
N GLY A 731 15.66 -35.42 4.28
CA GLY A 731 16.07 -36.83 4.34
C GLY A 731 14.95 -37.83 4.70
N GLU A 732 13.71 -37.37 4.84
CA GLU A 732 12.51 -38.21 5.00
C GLU A 732 11.63 -38.18 3.74
N ALA A 733 10.65 -39.10 3.67
CA ALA A 733 9.79 -39.25 2.50
C ALA A 733 8.70 -38.15 2.38
N ILE A 734 8.33 -37.52 3.50
CA ILE A 734 7.33 -36.44 3.55
C ILE A 734 8.04 -35.09 3.61
N SER A 735 7.54 -34.12 2.84
CA SER A 735 8.09 -32.76 2.83
C SER A 735 7.04 -31.70 3.17
N TYR A 736 7.50 -30.58 3.74
CA TYR A 736 6.64 -29.42 4.00
C TYR A 736 5.93 -28.92 2.74
N THR A 737 6.50 -29.14 1.54
CA THR A 737 5.94 -28.68 0.26
C THR A 737 4.56 -29.26 -0.03
N GLU A 738 4.21 -30.39 0.57
CA GLU A 738 2.88 -31.00 0.48
C GLU A 738 1.81 -30.19 1.23
N TYR A 739 2.20 -29.33 2.18
CA TYR A 739 1.26 -28.65 3.10
C TYR A 739 1.17 -27.14 2.89
N VAL A 740 2.15 -26.52 2.21
CA VAL A 740 2.21 -25.05 2.07
C VAL A 740 1.05 -24.43 1.28
N HIS A 741 0.24 -25.22 0.59
CA HIS A 741 -0.97 -24.73 -0.07
C HIS A 741 -2.18 -24.62 0.87
N LEU A 742 -2.12 -25.28 2.03
CA LEU A 742 -3.18 -25.35 3.04
C LEU A 742 -3.02 -24.31 4.14
N GLY A 743 -1.90 -23.59 4.16
CA GLY A 743 -1.54 -22.66 5.22
C GLY A 743 -0.04 -22.56 5.38
N ARG A 744 0.40 -21.84 6.42
CA ARG A 744 1.81 -21.81 6.78
C ARG A 744 2.25 -23.15 7.38
N VAL A 745 3.57 -23.34 7.45
CA VAL A 745 4.20 -24.52 8.04
C VAL A 745 5.28 -24.06 9.01
N THR A 746 5.46 -24.79 10.11
CA THR A 746 6.54 -24.57 11.07
C THR A 746 7.90 -24.89 10.44
N GLU A 747 8.78 -23.90 10.32
CA GLU A 747 10.12 -24.08 9.74
C GLU A 747 11.12 -24.54 10.82
N PHE A 748 11.10 -25.83 11.15
CA PHE A 748 12.00 -26.40 12.18
C PHE A 748 13.47 -26.31 11.82
N LYS A 749 13.83 -26.21 10.53
CA LYS A 749 15.21 -25.98 10.13
C LYS A 749 15.69 -24.65 10.70
N TYR A 750 14.83 -23.63 10.85
CA TYR A 750 15.19 -22.31 11.36
C TYR A 750 15.88 -22.39 12.72
N GLY A 751 15.20 -22.91 13.75
CA GLY A 751 15.74 -23.03 15.11
C GLY A 751 16.94 -23.98 15.19
N ALA A 752 16.86 -25.15 14.56
CA ALA A 752 17.95 -26.14 14.56
C ALA A 752 19.24 -25.59 13.93
N LYS A 753 19.08 -24.81 12.86
CA LYS A 753 20.20 -24.24 12.15
C LYS A 753 20.75 -23.00 12.85
N LEU A 754 19.89 -22.07 13.26
CA LEU A 754 20.28 -20.89 14.04
C LEU A 754 21.02 -21.29 15.33
N GLY A 755 20.57 -22.38 15.94
CA GLY A 755 21.23 -23.01 17.08
C GLY A 755 22.70 -23.36 16.82
N LYS A 756 23.01 -23.95 15.67
CA LYS A 756 24.39 -24.28 15.28
C LYS A 756 25.22 -23.03 14.96
N VAL A 757 24.59 -22.00 14.38
CA VAL A 757 25.25 -20.74 14.01
C VAL A 757 25.76 -20.02 15.24
N PHE A 758 24.86 -19.75 16.18
CA PHE A 758 25.25 -19.08 17.41
C PHE A 758 26.15 -19.97 18.29
N ARG A 759 26.16 -21.31 18.08
CA ARG A 759 27.02 -22.24 18.82
C ARG A 759 28.36 -22.64 18.15
N LYS A 760 28.71 -22.25 16.90
CA LYS A 760 30.10 -22.19 16.30
C LYS A 760 30.26 -22.25 14.74
N THR A 761 29.25 -22.43 13.88
CA THR A 761 29.50 -22.61 12.40
C THR A 761 28.49 -21.94 11.44
N TRP A 762 28.96 -21.34 10.33
CA TRP A 762 28.15 -20.66 9.28
C TRP A 762 28.57 -21.02 7.83
N GLY A 763 27.63 -21.01 6.86
CA GLY A 763 27.85 -21.17 5.40
C GLY A 763 26.57 -21.01 4.57
N GLU A 764 26.65 -20.63 3.28
CA GLU A 764 25.54 -20.02 2.51
C GLU A 764 24.53 -21.01 1.86
N GLY A 765 23.22 -20.68 1.88
CA GLY A 765 22.16 -21.41 1.16
C GLY A 765 21.23 -22.31 2.00
N TRP A 766 20.80 -21.86 3.19
CA TRP A 766 20.18 -22.66 4.26
C TRP A 766 18.89 -23.44 3.94
N SER A 767 18.38 -23.40 2.70
CA SER A 767 17.32 -24.28 2.19
C SER A 767 16.04 -24.28 3.03
N PHE A 768 15.70 -23.11 3.60
CA PHE A 768 14.42 -22.86 4.24
C PHE A 768 13.33 -22.66 3.19
N MET A 769 12.07 -22.81 3.60
CA MET A 769 10.90 -22.53 2.78
C MET A 769 10.77 -21.03 2.45
N SER A 770 9.88 -20.69 1.52
CA SER A 770 9.57 -19.28 1.23
C SER A 770 9.02 -18.55 2.46
N ASP A 771 9.40 -17.28 2.64
CA ASP A 771 8.98 -16.39 3.74
C ASP A 771 7.47 -16.40 4.00
N GLY A 772 6.67 -16.33 2.94
CA GLY A 772 5.20 -16.31 3.02
C GLY A 772 4.57 -17.61 3.56
N ASN A 773 5.34 -18.69 3.62
CA ASN A 773 4.89 -19.99 4.09
C ASN A 773 5.38 -20.32 5.50
N ALA A 774 6.32 -19.56 6.06
CA ALA A 774 6.99 -19.95 7.30
C ALA A 774 6.34 -19.34 8.55
N VAL A 775 6.18 -20.17 9.58
CA VAL A 775 6.18 -19.75 10.99
C VAL A 775 7.51 -20.17 11.60
N VAL A 776 8.26 -19.21 12.13
CA VAL A 776 9.62 -19.40 12.65
C VAL A 776 9.67 -19.18 14.15
N PHE A 777 10.56 -19.93 14.79
CA PHE A 777 10.82 -19.88 16.23
C PHE A 777 12.25 -20.38 16.48
N VAL A 778 12.85 -19.93 17.58
CA VAL A 778 14.16 -20.44 18.04
C VAL A 778 13.98 -21.83 18.66
N ASP A 779 12.99 -21.95 19.54
CA ASP A 779 12.57 -23.18 20.20
C ASP A 779 11.04 -23.30 20.23
N ASN A 780 10.54 -24.51 20.46
CA ASN A 780 9.15 -24.80 20.79
C ASN A 780 9.08 -25.63 22.07
N HIS A 781 7.86 -25.99 22.47
CA HIS A 781 7.61 -26.70 23.71
C HIS A 781 8.20 -28.14 23.72
N ASP A 782 8.28 -28.81 22.57
CA ASP A 782 8.92 -30.13 22.45
C ASP A 782 10.45 -30.02 22.49
N ASN A 783 11.02 -29.25 21.56
CA ASN A 783 12.45 -29.28 21.30
C ASN A 783 13.29 -28.55 22.34
N GLN A 784 12.67 -27.69 23.15
CA GLN A 784 13.34 -27.14 24.33
C GLN A 784 13.61 -28.19 25.43
N ARG A 785 12.97 -29.37 25.33
CA ARG A 785 13.19 -30.53 26.21
C ARG A 785 14.04 -31.62 25.54
N GLY A 786 14.52 -31.36 24.32
CA GLY A 786 15.21 -32.36 23.49
C GLY A 786 14.28 -33.33 22.75
N HIS A 787 12.96 -33.09 22.78
CA HIS A 787 11.98 -33.87 22.01
C HIS A 787 11.77 -33.26 20.62
N GLY A 788 11.57 -34.09 19.60
CA GLY A 788 11.34 -33.58 18.24
C GLY A 788 12.59 -33.04 17.54
N ALA A 789 12.43 -31.98 16.75
CA ALA A 789 13.42 -31.57 15.75
C ALA A 789 14.56 -30.69 16.30
N GLY A 790 15.78 -31.00 15.88
CA GLY A 790 16.99 -30.20 16.12
C GLY A 790 17.89 -30.71 17.26
N GLY A 791 17.36 -31.56 18.15
CA GLY A 791 18.13 -32.17 19.23
C GLY A 791 18.90 -31.16 20.08
N SER A 792 20.16 -31.49 20.42
CA SER A 792 21.02 -30.64 21.27
C SER A 792 21.43 -29.29 20.66
N SER A 793 21.13 -29.04 19.37
CA SER A 793 21.45 -27.76 18.73
C SER A 793 20.50 -26.64 19.12
N ILE A 794 19.28 -26.97 19.56
CA ILE A 794 18.26 -25.99 19.93
C ILE A 794 18.76 -25.13 21.10
N ILE A 795 18.52 -23.83 21.00
CA ILE A 795 18.84 -22.86 22.04
C ILE A 795 17.55 -22.56 22.80
N THR A 796 17.61 -22.60 24.13
CA THR A 796 16.44 -22.42 25.00
C THR A 796 16.74 -21.38 26.07
N PHE A 797 15.75 -21.02 26.89
CA PHE A 797 15.96 -20.13 28.04
C PHE A 797 17.05 -20.61 29.02
N TRP A 798 17.38 -21.90 29.04
CA TRP A 798 18.49 -22.44 29.85
C TRP A 798 19.86 -21.94 29.38
N ASP A 799 19.98 -21.57 28.10
CA ASP A 799 21.14 -20.93 27.52
C ASP A 799 20.86 -19.41 27.37
N SER A 800 20.44 -18.74 28.46
CA SER A 800 19.76 -17.45 28.41
C SER A 800 20.45 -16.38 27.55
N ARG A 801 21.78 -16.23 27.65
CA ARG A 801 22.58 -15.25 26.88
C ARG A 801 22.45 -15.47 25.37
N ILE A 802 22.75 -16.68 24.90
CA ILE A 802 22.72 -17.01 23.48
C ILE A 802 21.29 -17.12 22.96
N TYR A 803 20.32 -17.46 23.83
CA TYR A 803 18.90 -17.45 23.52
C TYR A 803 18.40 -16.05 23.17
N LYS A 804 18.73 -15.05 23.99
CA LYS A 804 18.36 -13.66 23.73
C LYS A 804 18.96 -13.14 22.43
N MET A 805 20.20 -13.53 22.10
CA MET A 805 20.82 -13.19 20.82
C MET A 805 20.10 -13.85 19.64
N ALA A 806 19.80 -15.14 19.73
CA ALA A 806 19.08 -15.87 18.68
C ALA A 806 17.66 -15.32 18.47
N VAL A 807 16.92 -15.03 19.54
CA VAL A 807 15.59 -14.41 19.47
C VAL A 807 15.68 -12.99 18.94
N GLY A 808 16.69 -12.20 19.34
CA GLY A 808 16.94 -10.87 18.81
C GLY A 808 17.20 -10.89 17.30
N TYR A 809 18.02 -11.84 16.82
CA TYR A 809 18.25 -12.03 15.39
C TYR A 809 16.97 -12.38 14.65
N MET A 810 16.20 -13.34 15.18
CA MET A 810 14.91 -13.74 14.61
C MET A 810 13.93 -12.57 14.49
N LEU A 811 13.82 -11.74 15.53
CA LEU A 811 12.90 -10.62 15.54
C LEU A 811 13.37 -9.46 14.65
N ALA A 812 14.68 -9.23 14.53
CA ALA A 812 15.24 -8.22 13.64
C ALA A 812 15.19 -8.60 12.15
N HIS A 813 15.34 -9.88 11.82
CA HIS A 813 15.37 -10.37 10.44
C HIS A 813 13.96 -10.43 9.82
N PRO A 814 13.73 -10.03 8.56
CA PRO A 814 12.37 -9.93 7.99
C PRO A 814 11.63 -11.28 7.83
N TYR A 815 12.36 -12.39 7.79
CA TYR A 815 11.83 -13.71 7.44
C TYR A 815 10.79 -14.28 8.42
N GLY A 816 9.67 -14.78 7.89
CA GLY A 816 8.63 -15.56 8.54
C GLY A 816 7.70 -14.78 9.48
N VAL A 817 6.59 -15.42 9.85
CA VAL A 817 5.82 -15.03 11.04
C VAL A 817 6.56 -15.55 12.26
N THR A 818 6.92 -14.65 13.18
CA THR A 818 7.73 -15.00 14.36
C THR A 818 6.85 -15.47 15.50
N ARG A 819 7.24 -16.57 16.15
CA ARG A 819 6.67 -17.05 17.40
C ARG A 819 7.74 -17.07 18.49
N VAL A 820 7.51 -16.32 19.55
CA VAL A 820 8.33 -16.32 20.77
C VAL A 820 7.81 -17.39 21.72
N MET A 821 8.71 -18.16 22.32
CA MET A 821 8.34 -19.14 23.34
C MET A 821 8.19 -18.45 24.70
N SER A 822 7.27 -18.95 25.54
CA SER A 822 7.18 -18.58 26.95
C SER A 822 6.95 -19.84 27.77
N SER A 823 7.91 -20.15 28.64
CA SER A 823 8.08 -21.46 29.25
C SER A 823 7.86 -21.43 30.76
N TYR A 824 8.01 -22.61 31.36
CA TYR A 824 8.18 -22.81 32.79
C TYR A 824 9.46 -23.62 33.04
N ARG A 825 10.02 -23.50 34.25
CA ARG A 825 11.16 -24.28 34.72
C ARG A 825 10.69 -25.64 35.22
N TRP A 826 11.51 -26.65 34.95
CA TRP A 826 11.38 -27.98 35.53
C TRP A 826 12.77 -28.45 36.00
N ASN A 827 12.82 -29.50 36.81
CA ASN A 827 14.06 -30.01 37.35
C ASN A 827 14.79 -30.87 36.31
N ARG A 828 15.50 -30.25 35.36
CA ARG A 828 16.26 -30.98 34.32
C ARG A 828 17.26 -31.95 34.95
N ASN A 829 17.22 -33.21 34.54
CA ASN A 829 18.13 -34.25 35.02
C ASN A 829 18.74 -35.00 33.83
N PHE A 830 19.93 -34.59 33.39
CA PHE A 830 20.59 -35.23 32.26
C PHE A 830 21.33 -36.49 32.67
N VAL A 831 20.90 -37.62 32.10
CA VAL A 831 21.60 -38.90 32.16
C VAL A 831 21.88 -39.36 30.73
N ASN A 832 23.15 -39.61 30.42
CA ASN A 832 23.62 -39.99 29.07
C ASN A 832 23.14 -39.03 27.96
N GLY A 833 23.11 -37.73 28.24
CA GLY A 833 22.71 -36.70 27.27
C GLY A 833 21.20 -36.56 27.04
N LYS A 834 20.36 -37.31 27.77
CA LYS A 834 18.89 -37.18 27.76
C LYS A 834 18.39 -36.69 29.11
N ASP A 835 17.51 -35.70 29.09
CA ASP A 835 16.81 -35.25 30.30
C ASP A 835 15.77 -36.30 30.73
N GLN A 836 15.96 -36.91 31.89
CA GLN A 836 15.04 -37.92 32.45
C GLN A 836 13.74 -37.31 32.98
N ASN A 837 13.71 -35.98 33.14
CA ASN A 837 12.58 -35.22 33.66
C ASN A 837 11.91 -34.36 32.57
N ASP A 838 12.18 -34.67 31.30
CA ASP A 838 11.59 -34.02 30.11
C ASP A 838 10.05 -34.07 30.09
N TRP A 839 9.43 -35.00 30.82
CA TRP A 839 7.99 -35.17 30.93
C TRP A 839 7.29 -34.17 31.86
N MET A 840 8.03 -33.51 32.75
CA MET A 840 7.45 -32.72 33.85
C MET A 840 6.45 -31.66 33.33
N GLY A 841 5.24 -31.68 33.92
CA GLY A 841 4.18 -30.71 33.65
C GLY A 841 4.49 -29.30 34.18
N PRO A 842 3.57 -28.34 33.98
CA PRO A 842 3.73 -26.97 34.45
C PRO A 842 3.78 -26.90 35.98
N PRO A 843 4.20 -25.75 36.56
CA PRO A 843 4.03 -25.48 37.98
C PRO A 843 2.59 -25.78 38.40
N SER A 844 2.42 -26.72 39.33
CA SER A 844 1.11 -27.29 39.66
C SER A 844 0.84 -27.25 41.17
N ASN A 845 -0.43 -27.12 41.54
CA ASN A 845 -0.91 -27.31 42.90
C ASN A 845 -0.90 -28.81 43.27
N THR A 846 -1.09 -29.12 44.56
CA THR A 846 -1.10 -30.51 45.06
C THR A 846 -2.19 -31.37 44.42
N ASN A 847 -3.30 -30.77 43.96
CA ASN A 847 -4.37 -31.46 43.23
C ASN A 847 -4.10 -31.64 41.73
N GLY A 848 -2.93 -31.24 41.22
CA GLY A 848 -2.55 -31.36 39.81
C GLY A 848 -3.08 -30.25 38.89
N SER A 849 -3.83 -29.27 39.42
CA SER A 849 -4.19 -28.06 38.66
C SER A 849 -2.99 -27.14 38.45
N THR A 850 -2.94 -26.42 37.33
CA THR A 850 -1.85 -25.47 37.04
C THR A 850 -1.87 -24.29 38.02
N LYS A 851 -0.70 -23.83 38.50
CA LYS A 851 -0.55 -22.64 39.32
C LYS A 851 -0.79 -21.36 38.51
N SER A 852 -1.30 -20.31 39.16
CA SER A 852 -1.37 -18.97 38.55
C SER A 852 0.02 -18.43 38.23
N VAL A 853 0.08 -17.52 37.26
CA VAL A 853 1.31 -16.78 36.96
C VAL A 853 1.39 -15.53 37.83
N SER A 854 2.28 -15.55 38.82
CA SER A 854 2.64 -14.37 39.59
C SER A 854 3.58 -13.46 38.80
N VAL A 855 3.37 -12.15 38.89
CA VAL A 855 4.26 -11.13 38.30
C VAL A 855 4.95 -10.39 39.44
N ASN A 856 6.28 -10.42 39.43
CA ASN A 856 7.13 -9.78 40.41
C ASN A 856 7.19 -8.26 40.17
N PRO A 857 7.62 -7.46 41.17
CA PRO A 857 7.75 -6.00 41.02
C PRO A 857 8.67 -5.57 39.86
N ASP A 858 9.68 -6.37 39.52
CA ASP A 858 10.61 -6.15 38.41
C ASP A 858 10.06 -6.61 37.04
N GLN A 859 8.77 -6.95 36.97
CA GLN A 859 8.05 -7.45 35.79
C GLN A 859 8.42 -8.87 35.33
N THR A 860 9.32 -9.57 36.04
CA THR A 860 9.55 -11.01 35.83
C THR A 860 8.39 -11.84 36.39
N CYS A 861 8.38 -13.14 36.12
CA CYS A 861 7.37 -14.05 36.67
C CYS A 861 7.93 -14.90 37.81
N GLY A 862 7.07 -15.22 38.79
CA GLY A 862 7.37 -16.11 39.89
C GLY A 862 6.86 -17.55 39.66
N ASP A 863 6.89 -18.34 40.73
CA ASP A 863 6.28 -19.68 40.81
C ASP A 863 6.74 -20.70 39.76
N GLY A 864 7.97 -20.55 39.26
CA GLY A 864 8.54 -21.46 38.26
C GLY A 864 8.23 -21.07 36.81
N TRP A 865 7.44 -20.03 36.55
CA TRP A 865 7.26 -19.49 35.19
C TRP A 865 8.51 -18.72 34.75
N VAL A 866 8.92 -18.90 33.48
CA VAL A 866 10.14 -18.27 32.93
C VAL A 866 9.82 -16.90 32.34
N CYS A 867 8.71 -16.80 31.60
CA CYS A 867 8.25 -15.57 30.96
C CYS A 867 9.30 -14.88 30.08
N GLU A 868 9.90 -15.61 29.15
CA GLU A 868 10.88 -15.08 28.18
C GLU A 868 10.32 -13.87 27.42
N HIS A 869 9.02 -13.88 27.12
CA HIS A 869 8.33 -12.75 26.47
C HIS A 869 8.34 -11.44 27.28
N ARG A 870 8.62 -11.50 28.59
CA ARG A 870 8.78 -10.34 29.49
C ARG A 870 10.24 -9.91 29.68
N TRP A 871 11.20 -10.70 29.22
CA TRP A 871 12.60 -10.30 29.26
C TRP A 871 12.75 -9.06 28.38
N ARG A 872 13.26 -7.96 28.95
CA ARG A 872 13.38 -6.65 28.27
C ARG A 872 13.93 -6.77 26.86
N GLN A 873 14.99 -7.56 26.69
CA GLN A 873 15.68 -7.82 25.43
C GLN A 873 14.74 -8.44 24.40
N ILE A 874 13.89 -9.38 24.80
CA ILE A 874 12.93 -10.03 23.90
C ILE A 874 11.73 -9.12 23.65
N THR A 875 11.13 -8.54 24.70
CA THR A 875 9.98 -7.62 24.56
C THR A 875 10.34 -6.42 23.67
N ASN A 876 11.50 -5.81 23.89
CA ASN A 876 11.93 -4.67 23.09
C ASN A 876 12.26 -5.07 21.65
N MET A 877 12.71 -6.30 21.41
CA MET A 877 12.90 -6.79 20.04
C MET A 877 11.58 -7.14 19.33
N VAL A 878 10.52 -7.47 20.06
CA VAL A 878 9.16 -7.52 19.50
C VAL A 878 8.71 -6.13 19.07
N ILE A 879 8.94 -5.12 19.90
CA ILE A 879 8.67 -3.72 19.56
C ILE A 879 9.53 -3.27 18.38
N PHE A 880 10.82 -3.64 18.35
CA PHE A 880 11.71 -3.36 17.24
C PHE A 880 11.13 -3.92 15.94
N ARG A 881 10.74 -5.21 15.92
CA ARG A 881 10.13 -5.86 14.74
C ARG A 881 8.89 -5.11 14.25
N ASN A 882 8.05 -4.63 15.17
CA ASN A 882 6.88 -3.83 14.85
C ASN A 882 7.26 -2.49 14.19
N VAL A 883 8.26 -1.79 14.72
CA VAL A 883 8.76 -0.50 14.19
C VAL A 883 9.36 -0.66 12.79
N VAL A 884 10.11 -1.75 12.57
CA VAL A 884 10.79 -2.00 11.29
C VAL A 884 9.94 -2.79 10.29
N ASN A 885 8.66 -3.03 10.59
CA ASN A 885 7.80 -3.85 9.75
C ASN A 885 7.72 -3.29 8.31
N GLY A 886 7.82 -4.16 7.32
CA GLY A 886 7.85 -3.81 5.89
C GLY A 886 9.19 -3.24 5.37
N GLN A 887 10.17 -2.96 6.22
CA GLN A 887 11.48 -2.47 5.77
C GLN A 887 12.37 -3.63 5.27
N PRO A 888 13.14 -3.45 4.18
CA PRO A 888 14.08 -4.47 3.71
C PRO A 888 15.27 -4.60 4.68
N GLN A 889 15.95 -5.75 4.66
CA GLN A 889 17.29 -5.83 5.26
C GLN A 889 18.27 -5.02 4.42
N THR A 890 19.01 -4.13 5.07
CA THR A 890 19.99 -3.21 4.47
C THR A 890 21.28 -3.23 5.28
N ASN A 891 22.35 -2.61 4.77
CA ASN A 891 23.57 -2.33 5.53
C ASN A 891 24.13 -3.54 6.28
N TRP A 892 24.12 -4.71 5.64
CA TRP A 892 24.75 -5.90 6.20
C TRP A 892 26.25 -5.66 6.36
N TRP A 893 26.78 -6.04 7.52
CA TRP A 893 28.19 -6.04 7.83
C TRP A 893 28.52 -7.31 8.62
N ASP A 894 29.66 -7.90 8.35
CA ASP A 894 30.24 -8.96 9.14
C ASP A 894 31.76 -8.82 9.19
N ASN A 895 32.38 -9.43 10.21
CA ASN A 895 33.83 -9.53 10.33
C ASN A 895 34.38 -10.87 9.77
N GLN A 896 33.60 -11.60 8.97
CA GLN A 896 33.89 -12.96 8.51
C GLN A 896 34.02 -14.03 9.62
N SER A 897 33.62 -13.69 10.84
CA SER A 897 33.51 -14.58 12.01
C SER A 897 32.10 -14.50 12.60
N ASN A 898 31.93 -14.15 13.88
CA ASN A 898 30.63 -14.11 14.57
C ASN A 898 30.23 -12.71 15.05
N GLN A 899 30.84 -11.66 14.48
CA GLN A 899 30.34 -10.30 14.61
C GLN A 899 29.58 -9.92 13.35
N VAL A 900 28.30 -9.60 13.52
CA VAL A 900 27.40 -9.29 12.41
C VAL A 900 26.51 -8.10 12.76
N ALA A 901 26.16 -7.30 11.77
CA ALA A 901 25.24 -6.20 11.91
C ALA A 901 24.40 -6.04 10.65
N PHE A 902 23.19 -5.51 10.80
CA PHE A 902 22.37 -5.12 9.66
C PHE A 902 21.29 -4.11 10.04
N GLY A 903 20.86 -3.35 9.04
CA GLY A 903 19.75 -2.42 9.12
C GLY A 903 18.44 -3.02 8.63
N ARG A 904 17.35 -2.34 9.00
CA ARG A 904 16.02 -2.54 8.45
C ARG A 904 15.52 -1.21 7.91
N GLY A 905 15.87 -0.96 6.64
CA GLY A 905 15.62 0.32 5.98
C GLY A 905 16.29 1.47 6.73
N ASP A 906 15.52 2.51 7.03
CA ASP A 906 15.92 3.68 7.82
C ASP A 906 15.34 3.67 9.26
N ARG A 907 14.71 2.56 9.67
CA ARG A 907 13.91 2.50 10.92
C ARG A 907 14.59 1.79 12.08
N GLY A 908 15.60 0.97 11.83
CA GLY A 908 16.28 0.24 12.89
C GLY A 908 17.58 -0.39 12.42
N PHE A 909 18.50 -0.60 13.35
CA PHE A 909 19.80 -1.21 13.12
C PHE A 909 20.14 -2.10 14.31
N ILE A 910 20.74 -3.27 14.05
CA ILE A 910 21.12 -4.23 15.08
C ILE A 910 22.55 -4.71 14.87
N VAL A 911 23.26 -4.95 15.98
CA VAL A 911 24.66 -5.39 16.01
C VAL A 911 24.78 -6.54 17.00
N PHE A 912 25.45 -7.60 16.58
CA PHE A 912 25.73 -8.79 17.38
C PHE A 912 27.24 -8.98 17.49
N ASN A 913 27.69 -9.33 18.70
CA ASN A 913 29.03 -9.84 18.92
C ASN A 913 28.95 -11.19 19.62
N ASN A 914 29.22 -12.26 18.87
CA ASN A 914 29.31 -13.62 19.41
C ASN A 914 30.73 -14.20 19.22
N ASP A 915 31.72 -13.35 18.97
CA ASP A 915 33.13 -13.74 19.00
C ASP A 915 33.69 -13.64 20.42
N ASP A 916 34.83 -14.29 20.67
CA ASP A 916 35.51 -14.29 21.97
C ASP A 916 36.33 -13.00 22.23
N TRP A 917 36.12 -11.94 21.44
CA TRP A 917 36.77 -10.63 21.59
C TRP A 917 35.80 -9.47 21.39
N THR A 918 36.21 -8.28 21.83
CA THR A 918 35.39 -7.06 21.73
C THR A 918 35.18 -6.61 20.28
N LEU A 919 33.94 -6.32 19.92
CA LEU A 919 33.57 -5.59 18.71
C LEU A 919 33.77 -4.09 18.96
N ASN A 920 34.50 -3.41 18.07
CA ASN A 920 34.76 -1.98 18.17
C ASN A 920 34.86 -1.35 16.77
N VAL A 921 33.74 -0.91 16.21
CA VAL A 921 33.63 -0.53 14.79
C VAL A 921 32.60 0.58 14.57
N THR A 922 32.83 1.42 13.56
CA THR A 922 31.84 2.40 13.08
C THR A 922 31.14 1.86 11.85
N LEU A 923 29.81 1.81 11.88
CA LEU A 923 28.99 1.18 10.84
C LEU A 923 27.98 2.19 10.28
N ASN A 924 27.69 2.07 8.99
CA ASN A 924 26.57 2.78 8.37
C ASN A 924 25.26 2.15 8.82
N THR A 925 24.49 2.87 9.63
CA THR A 925 23.22 2.37 10.16
C THR A 925 22.08 2.52 9.16
N GLY A 926 22.17 3.51 8.26
CA GLY A 926 21.07 3.96 7.40
C GLY A 926 19.98 4.75 8.14
N MET A 927 20.13 4.97 9.45
CA MET A 927 19.21 5.74 10.28
C MET A 927 19.53 7.23 10.21
N SER A 928 18.55 8.09 10.45
CA SER A 928 18.76 9.55 10.51
C SER A 928 19.67 9.94 11.66
N GLY A 929 20.43 11.03 11.51
CA GLY A 929 21.27 11.59 12.56
C GLY A 929 20.49 11.87 13.86
N GLY A 930 21.08 11.51 14.99
CA GLY A 930 20.46 11.66 16.32
C GLY A 930 20.98 10.67 17.36
N THR A 931 20.47 10.80 18.60
CA THR A 931 20.79 9.90 19.71
C THR A 931 19.70 8.84 19.86
N TYR A 932 20.12 7.57 19.88
CA TYR A 932 19.25 6.41 20.00
C TYR A 932 19.58 5.63 21.28
N CYS A 933 18.55 5.09 21.92
CA CYS A 933 18.72 4.20 23.06
C CYS A 933 18.95 2.77 22.57
N ASP A 934 19.96 2.09 23.10
CA ASP A 934 20.08 0.65 22.96
C ASP A 934 18.98 -0.04 23.77
N VAL A 935 18.06 -0.66 23.04
CA VAL A 935 16.88 -1.32 23.61
C VAL A 935 17.20 -2.71 24.19
N ILE A 936 18.42 -3.22 24.01
CA ILE A 936 18.89 -4.45 24.65
C ILE A 936 19.38 -4.15 26.07
N SER A 937 20.33 -3.23 26.22
CA SER A 937 20.87 -2.86 27.55
C SER A 937 19.89 -2.02 28.39
N GLY A 938 18.93 -1.33 27.78
CA GLY A 938 17.94 -0.53 28.51
C GLY A 938 16.69 -0.22 27.70
N GLN A 939 16.11 0.95 27.97
CA GLN A 939 14.91 1.46 27.31
C GLN A 939 14.94 3.00 27.25
N LYS A 940 14.04 3.58 26.45
CA LYS A 940 13.81 5.02 26.41
C LYS A 940 12.82 5.43 27.50
N GLU A 941 13.20 6.38 28.34
CA GLU A 941 12.35 7.00 29.37
C GLU A 941 12.35 8.52 29.18
N GLY A 942 11.25 9.04 28.65
CA GLY A 942 11.18 10.44 28.22
C GLY A 942 12.21 10.73 27.12
N ASN A 943 13.15 11.64 27.41
CA ASN A 943 14.26 11.98 26.51
C ASN A 943 15.59 11.29 26.88
N ASN A 944 15.59 10.39 27.85
CA ASN A 944 16.79 9.69 28.33
C ASN A 944 16.78 8.21 27.97
N CYS A 945 17.96 7.60 27.97
CA CYS A 945 18.15 6.16 27.84
C CYS A 945 18.62 5.60 29.17
N THR A 946 18.00 4.51 29.63
CA THR A 946 18.44 3.82 30.85
C THR A 946 19.64 2.90 30.62
N GLY A 947 19.91 2.55 29.36
CA GLY A 947 21.05 1.75 28.93
C GLY A 947 22.03 2.54 28.06
N LYS A 948 22.76 1.83 27.19
CA LYS A 948 23.72 2.44 26.25
C LYS A 948 23.02 3.44 25.32
N GLN A 949 23.74 4.50 24.97
CA GLN A 949 23.32 5.48 23.97
C GLN A 949 24.18 5.32 22.72
N ILE A 950 23.55 5.39 21.56
CA ILE A 950 24.21 5.31 20.27
C ILE A 950 23.98 6.64 19.55
N LEU A 951 25.06 7.34 19.24
CA LEU A 951 25.01 8.56 18.44
C LEU A 951 25.18 8.19 16.97
N VAL A 952 24.15 8.48 16.17
CA VAL A 952 24.19 8.40 14.72
C VAL A 952 24.50 9.79 14.18
N SER A 953 25.57 9.93 13.39
CA SER A 953 25.91 11.18 12.72
C SER A 953 24.98 11.49 11.54
N ASP A 954 25.00 12.73 11.04
CA ASP A 954 24.13 13.17 9.94
C ASP A 954 24.34 12.39 8.63
N ASP A 955 25.50 11.74 8.47
CA ASP A 955 25.83 10.84 7.37
C ASP A 955 25.35 9.38 7.58
N GLY A 956 24.63 9.12 8.67
CA GLY A 956 24.03 7.82 9.01
C GLY A 956 24.96 6.82 9.69
N HIS A 957 26.20 7.19 10.04
CA HIS A 957 27.14 6.28 10.72
C HIS A 957 27.01 6.34 12.25
N ALA A 958 27.29 5.23 12.92
CA ALA A 958 27.38 5.17 14.37
C ALA A 958 28.52 4.25 14.83
N HIS A 959 29.12 4.61 15.95
CA HIS A 959 30.17 3.81 16.57
C HIS A 959 29.59 2.80 17.57
N PHE A 960 29.98 1.53 17.42
CA PHE A 960 29.55 0.43 18.27
C PHE A 960 30.75 -0.20 18.96
N LYS A 961 30.68 -0.31 20.29
CA LYS A 961 31.63 -1.05 21.12
C LYS A 961 30.87 -2.04 22.00
N ILE A 962 31.05 -3.34 21.74
CA ILE A 962 30.36 -4.43 22.43
C ILE A 962 31.40 -5.44 22.90
N SER A 963 31.59 -5.56 24.22
CA SER A 963 32.52 -6.55 24.77
C SER A 963 31.94 -7.94 24.65
N ASN A 964 32.79 -8.95 24.43
CA ASN A 964 32.38 -10.36 24.56
C ASN A 964 32.03 -10.74 26.01
N LEU A 965 32.37 -9.88 26.98
CA LEU A 965 32.00 -9.99 28.40
C LEU A 965 30.79 -9.14 28.78
N ASP A 966 30.18 -8.40 27.84
CA ASP A 966 28.96 -7.63 28.16
C ASP A 966 27.87 -8.61 28.63
N GLU A 967 27.47 -8.44 29.89
CA GLU A 967 26.48 -9.27 30.57
C GLU A 967 25.09 -8.66 30.43
N ASP A 968 24.07 -9.52 30.44
CA ASP A 968 22.69 -9.11 30.59
C ASP A 968 22.29 -9.14 32.07
N PRO A 969 21.63 -8.10 32.61
CA PRO A 969 21.45 -7.88 34.05
C PRO A 969 20.41 -8.79 34.75
N PHE A 970 20.31 -10.08 34.42
CA PHE A 970 19.43 -11.03 35.12
C PHE A 970 20.11 -12.40 35.32
N GLU A 971 21.19 -12.42 36.10
CA GLU A 971 21.51 -13.59 36.93
C GLU A 971 21.11 -13.29 38.37
N HIS A 972 19.85 -13.53 38.71
CA HIS A 972 19.45 -13.72 40.10
C HIS A 972 18.75 -15.07 40.24
N GLY A 973 19.42 -15.97 40.97
CA GLY A 973 18.80 -17.15 41.56
C GLY A 973 19.34 -18.51 41.09
N THR A 974 20.62 -18.79 41.29
CA THR A 974 21.00 -20.08 41.91
C THR A 974 20.59 -19.96 43.41
N VAL A 975 20.09 -20.99 44.11
CA VAL A 975 20.70 -22.26 44.56
C VAL A 975 19.58 -23.03 45.35
N PRO A 976 19.58 -24.37 45.55
CA PRO A 976 20.56 -25.39 45.14
C PRO A 976 20.12 -26.30 44.00
#